data_AF-A0A368KS82-F1
#
_entry.id   AF-A0A368KS82-F1
#
_cell.length_a   1.000
_cell.length_b   1.000
_cell.length_c   1.000
_cell.angle_alpha   90.00
_cell.angle_beta   90.00
_cell.angle_gamma   90.00
#
_symmetry.space_group_name_H-M   'P 1'
#
loop_
_entity.id
_entity.type
_entity.pdbx_description
1 polymer ?
#
loop_
_entity_poly.entity_id
_entity_poly.type
_entity_poly.pdbx_seq_one_letter_code
_entity_poly.pdbx_strand_id
1 'polypeptide(L)'
;MLSVRLLFTAVLSLVLAGLSQGQLFAETKSVDVVVYGATPGGVCAAIAAAREGASVILLEPTSHVGGVNTGGLSFSDSNQTVRSTVMGLFDEWHRRIEDDYRSRGVKLPYDVSVKDNSKWTYEPHVAMRVTKAMLKEAGVDVLTQRELKSVRKEDATIVEIETTGGSYAAKTFVDATYEGDLMAAAGVQWTIGREGKAAFGESLAGKRYPKGRMKLSGFDAQGNLLPLVTTSELGNESEGDDRVMVYSFRLCLTSDPANRIPFPKPEHYDPARFEVVRRYAKSGGTSFGIDLYPLPGNKLDGNNSIGGQFSLGLVGACNGWSEGDAQRRAEIFEAHRQYTLEFYHFLTTDQAVPEEVRKKYAALGLCRDEFPDTDHWPPQLYVREGRRMQGMYVVSEDDILKNPTKEDPIVVSSFPIDSHDCQRVAFEDGTVADEGTIFPVRMPGRRHGYAYHIPYRAILPQANQCDNLLVPVALSCTHVGISSIRVEPTWMILGQSAGIAAAVAAEDGVTVQDLPYERLKKRLLAQGQVLELPKLPELPEPSNEGSIPKKSLAGIVLDDTDAQLEGAWSHSTNFKPNIEKGYVHDEAKGDGLSRATFKLSVPKSGRYLVLMAYSPHPTRAKNVPVRIHSGGKEVLWHIDQTQPLPTGKMFREIGQVALSADGDTVIDIGNEGTDGFVILDALQLIPVAP
;
A
#
# COMPACT_ATOMS: atom_id res chain seq x y z
N MET A 1 -103.48 16.30 11.22
CA MET A 1 -103.87 16.36 12.64
C MET A 1 -103.40 15.08 13.31
N LEU A 2 -102.48 15.18 14.29
CA LEU A 2 -102.09 14.20 15.34
C LEU A 2 -101.62 12.77 14.89
N SER A 3 -100.67 12.06 15.50
CA SER A 3 -99.74 12.26 16.62
C SER A 3 -98.83 11.01 16.76
N VAL A 4 -97.54 11.22 17.08
CA VAL A 4 -96.77 10.58 18.19
C VAL A 4 -96.25 9.11 18.11
N ARG A 5 -94.93 9.02 17.91
CA ARG A 5 -93.82 8.43 18.74
C ARG A 5 -93.53 6.91 18.91
N LEU A 6 -92.25 6.64 18.58
CA LEU A 6 -91.13 5.94 19.28
C LEU A 6 -90.89 4.41 19.16
N LEU A 7 -89.85 4.11 18.35
CA LEU A 7 -88.65 3.26 18.54
C LEU A 7 -88.57 2.18 19.64
N PHE A 8 -88.11 0.97 19.23
CA PHE A 8 -87.30 0.05 20.04
C PHE A 8 -86.38 -0.89 19.19
N THR A 9 -85.36 -1.43 19.85
CA THR A 9 -84.03 -1.92 19.43
C THR A 9 -83.86 -3.46 19.63
N ALA A 10 -82.99 -4.17 18.86
CA ALA A 10 -82.31 -5.46 19.25
C ALA A 10 -81.28 -5.91 18.16
N VAL A 11 -79.95 -5.87 18.34
CA VAL A 11 -78.96 -6.78 19.00
C VAL A 11 -78.64 -8.09 18.23
N LEU A 12 -77.42 -8.15 17.65
CA LEU A 12 -76.68 -9.41 17.42
C LEU A 12 -75.16 -9.16 17.65
N SER A 13 -74.57 -10.01 18.49
CA SER A 13 -73.25 -9.86 19.12
C SER A 13 -72.06 -10.07 18.17
N LEU A 14 -71.08 -9.15 18.19
CA LEU A 14 -69.76 -9.30 17.57
C LEU A 14 -68.69 -9.20 18.67
N VAL A 15 -68.00 -10.32 18.92
CA VAL A 15 -66.86 -10.41 19.83
C VAL A 15 -65.63 -9.86 19.12
N LEU A 16 -65.25 -8.62 19.46
CA LEU A 16 -63.95 -8.03 19.13
C LEU A 16 -62.92 -8.53 20.16
N ALA A 17 -62.22 -9.61 19.83
CA ALA A 17 -60.93 -9.93 20.45
C ALA A 17 -59.86 -9.10 19.72
N GLY A 18 -59.49 -7.97 20.32
CA GLY A 18 -58.34 -7.18 19.90
C GLY A 18 -57.05 -7.97 20.15
N LEU A 19 -56.56 -8.65 19.12
CA LEU A 19 -55.17 -9.10 19.05
C LEU A 19 -54.31 -7.88 18.77
N SER A 20 -53.82 -7.21 19.82
CA SER A 20 -52.65 -6.36 19.69
C SER A 20 -51.46 -7.25 19.35
N GLN A 21 -51.08 -7.27 18.07
CA GLN A 21 -49.74 -7.72 17.68
C GLN A 21 -48.75 -6.70 18.25
N GLY A 22 -48.37 -6.88 19.51
CA GLY A 22 -47.15 -6.28 20.03
C GLY A 22 -46.00 -6.91 19.26
N GLN A 23 -45.43 -6.18 18.31
CA GLN A 23 -44.06 -6.44 17.89
C GLN A 23 -43.21 -6.41 19.16
N LEU A 24 -42.69 -7.57 19.56
CA LEU A 24 -41.59 -7.67 20.51
C LEU A 24 -40.42 -6.91 19.88
N PHE A 25 -40.30 -5.62 20.18
CA PHE A 25 -39.09 -4.87 19.90
C PHE A 25 -37.97 -5.57 20.66
N ALA A 26 -36.94 -6.03 19.94
CA ALA A 26 -35.76 -6.61 20.56
C ALA A 26 -35.17 -5.57 21.53
N GLU A 27 -34.81 -6.00 22.73
CA GLU A 27 -34.24 -5.15 23.77
C GLU A 27 -32.96 -4.47 23.27
N THR A 28 -32.90 -3.13 23.31
CA THR A 28 -31.72 -2.35 22.92
C THR A 28 -30.56 -2.70 23.84
N LYS A 29 -29.44 -3.15 23.28
CA LYS A 29 -28.21 -3.42 24.05
C LYS A 29 -27.48 -2.11 24.30
N SER A 30 -27.19 -1.80 25.57
CA SER A 30 -26.48 -0.58 25.95
C SER A 30 -25.10 -0.89 26.56
N VAL A 31 -24.07 -0.19 26.10
CA VAL A 31 -22.68 -0.29 26.57
C VAL A 31 -22.03 1.09 26.61
N ASP A 32 -20.79 1.19 27.09
CA ASP A 32 -20.06 2.46 27.10
C ASP A 32 -19.61 2.85 25.68
N VAL A 33 -19.05 1.90 24.92
CA VAL A 33 -18.50 2.13 23.59
C VAL A 33 -19.03 1.10 22.59
N VAL A 34 -19.56 1.59 21.47
CA VAL A 34 -19.83 0.76 20.28
C VAL A 34 -18.79 1.08 19.20
N VAL A 35 -18.12 0.05 18.70
CA VAL A 35 -17.25 0.15 17.52
C VAL A 35 -17.95 -0.49 16.35
N TYR A 36 -18.11 0.23 15.23
CA TYR A 36 -18.73 -0.26 14.01
C TYR A 36 -17.67 -0.47 12.93
N GLY A 37 -17.48 -1.71 12.49
CA GLY A 37 -16.44 -2.16 11.57
C GLY A 37 -15.25 -2.81 12.28
N ALA A 38 -14.95 -4.07 11.96
CA ALA A 38 -13.82 -4.83 12.48
C ALA A 38 -12.61 -4.80 11.54
N THR A 39 -12.28 -3.64 10.98
CA THR A 39 -11.00 -3.39 10.29
C THR A 39 -9.84 -3.49 11.29
N PRO A 40 -8.56 -3.49 10.85
CA PRO A 40 -7.43 -3.42 11.78
C PRO A 40 -7.54 -2.24 12.77
N GLY A 41 -8.04 -1.08 12.31
CA GLY A 41 -8.32 0.06 13.17
C GLY A 41 -9.46 -0.22 14.16
N GLY A 42 -10.57 -0.80 13.71
CA GLY A 42 -11.71 -1.12 14.58
C GLY A 42 -11.40 -2.17 15.65
N VAL A 43 -10.63 -3.20 15.30
CA VAL A 43 -10.11 -4.19 16.26
C VAL A 43 -9.25 -3.51 17.33
N CYS A 44 -8.33 -2.64 16.92
CA CYS A 44 -7.49 -1.90 17.86
C CYS A 44 -8.29 -0.93 18.72
N ALA A 45 -9.31 -0.26 18.16
CA ALA A 45 -10.20 0.63 18.91
C ALA A 45 -10.96 -0.13 20.00
N ALA A 46 -11.55 -1.27 19.65
CA ALA A 46 -12.32 -2.08 20.60
C ALA A 46 -11.45 -2.62 21.74
N ILE A 47 -10.26 -3.14 21.42
CA ILE A 47 -9.30 -3.63 22.43
C ILE A 47 -8.84 -2.48 23.34
N ALA A 48 -8.49 -1.33 22.76
CA ALA A 48 -7.97 -0.21 23.52
C ALA A 48 -9.02 0.39 24.46
N ALA A 49 -10.26 0.52 23.99
CA ALA A 49 -11.40 0.96 24.80
C ALA A 49 -11.68 0.00 25.97
N ALA A 50 -11.70 -1.31 25.70
CA ALA A 50 -11.93 -2.31 26.75
C ALA A 50 -10.80 -2.32 27.80
N ARG A 51 -9.55 -2.08 27.38
CA ARG A 51 -8.40 -1.93 28.30
C ARG A 51 -8.42 -0.64 29.14
N GLU A 52 -9.19 0.36 28.73
CA GLU A 52 -9.52 1.52 29.58
C GLU A 52 -10.66 1.22 30.57
N GLY A 53 -11.26 0.02 30.51
CA GLY A 53 -12.32 -0.41 31.42
C GLY A 53 -13.74 -0.21 30.90
N ALA A 54 -13.90 0.24 29.65
CA ALA A 54 -15.22 0.38 29.04
C ALA A 54 -15.86 -0.98 28.73
N SER A 55 -17.19 -1.07 28.84
CA SER A 55 -17.96 -2.13 28.19
C SER A 55 -18.01 -1.87 26.69
N VAL A 56 -17.64 -2.87 25.87
CA VAL A 56 -17.46 -2.69 24.42
C VAL A 56 -18.20 -3.76 23.61
N ILE A 57 -18.97 -3.30 22.63
CA ILE A 57 -19.48 -4.14 21.53
C ILE A 57 -18.78 -3.72 20.24
N LEU A 58 -18.21 -4.70 19.52
CA LEU A 58 -17.68 -4.55 18.17
C LEU A 58 -18.66 -5.17 17.17
N LEU A 59 -19.29 -4.34 16.35
CA LEU A 59 -20.24 -4.74 15.31
C LEU A 59 -19.54 -4.82 13.96
N GLU A 60 -19.57 -5.99 13.32
CA GLU A 60 -18.96 -6.22 12.01
C GLU A 60 -20.04 -6.52 10.96
N PRO A 61 -20.16 -5.73 9.88
CA PRO A 61 -21.18 -5.93 8.85
C PRO A 61 -21.11 -7.29 8.16
N THR A 62 -19.90 -7.84 7.99
CA THR A 62 -19.66 -9.11 7.31
C THR A 62 -19.49 -10.26 8.31
N SER A 63 -19.14 -11.46 7.84
CA SER A 63 -18.69 -12.57 8.71
C SER A 63 -17.21 -12.50 9.10
N HIS A 64 -16.44 -11.55 8.57
CA HIS A 64 -14.97 -11.54 8.63
C HIS A 64 -14.43 -10.47 9.57
N VAL A 65 -13.53 -10.85 10.48
CA VAL A 65 -12.95 -9.97 11.50
C VAL A 65 -11.48 -9.70 11.22
N GLY A 66 -11.05 -8.45 11.35
CA GLY A 66 -9.66 -8.00 11.17
C GLY A 66 -9.38 -7.38 9.80
N GLY A 67 -10.41 -7.23 8.95
CA GLY A 67 -10.30 -6.64 7.62
C GLY A 67 -9.20 -7.28 6.77
N VAL A 68 -8.40 -6.46 6.08
CA VAL A 68 -7.39 -6.96 5.13
C VAL A 68 -6.22 -7.69 5.79
N ASN A 69 -5.81 -7.36 7.02
CA ASN A 69 -4.71 -8.05 7.72
C ASN A 69 -5.00 -9.55 7.93
N THR A 70 -6.26 -9.90 8.17
CA THR A 70 -6.69 -11.28 8.33
C THR A 70 -7.35 -11.83 7.06
N GLY A 71 -7.61 -10.96 6.09
CA GLY A 71 -8.34 -11.21 4.85
C GLY A 71 -7.48 -11.23 3.59
N GLY A 72 -6.15 -11.29 3.72
CA GLY A 72 -5.23 -11.53 2.60
C GLY A 72 -3.96 -10.68 2.61
N LEU A 73 -3.99 -9.46 3.13
CA LEU A 73 -2.82 -8.60 3.24
C LEU A 73 -1.86 -9.21 4.26
N SER A 74 -0.81 -9.83 3.74
CA SER A 74 0.09 -10.71 4.48
C SER A 74 1.51 -10.14 4.55
N PHE A 75 1.74 -9.03 3.85
CA PHE A 75 2.90 -8.18 3.95
C PHE A 75 2.47 -6.82 4.53
N SER A 76 2.90 -6.54 5.76
CA SER A 76 2.40 -5.41 6.58
C SER A 76 2.72 -3.99 6.07
N ASP A 77 3.53 -3.86 5.02
CA ASP A 77 4.07 -2.58 4.51
C ASP A 77 4.85 -1.70 5.52
N SER A 78 4.98 -2.15 6.78
CA SER A 78 5.70 -1.47 7.86
C SER A 78 7.20 -1.29 7.58
N ASN A 79 7.76 -2.05 6.64
CA ASN A 79 9.13 -1.85 6.16
C ASN A 79 9.35 -0.48 5.51
N GLN A 80 8.28 0.23 5.15
CA GLN A 80 8.31 1.58 4.61
C GLN A 80 7.92 2.64 5.66
N THR A 81 7.95 2.28 6.94
CA THR A 81 7.68 3.19 8.05
C THR A 81 8.91 3.32 8.95
N VAL A 82 8.93 4.33 9.80
CA VAL A 82 9.83 4.42 10.95
C VAL A 82 9.25 3.54 12.06
N ARG A 83 9.71 2.29 12.17
CA ARG A 83 9.10 1.29 13.06
C ARG A 83 9.02 1.65 14.53
N SER A 84 9.91 2.52 15.01
CA SER A 84 9.87 3.01 16.39
C SER A 84 8.69 3.93 16.68
N THR A 85 7.94 4.39 15.67
CA THR A 85 6.77 5.27 15.85
C THR A 85 5.44 4.51 15.79
N VAL A 86 5.42 3.32 15.20
CA VAL A 86 4.24 2.44 15.12
C VAL A 86 4.30 1.41 16.25
N MET A 87 4.06 1.85 17.48
CA MET A 87 4.11 1.02 18.70
C MET A 87 2.70 0.65 19.19
N GLY A 88 2.52 0.37 20.49
CA GLY A 88 1.23 0.01 21.07
C GLY A 88 0.67 -1.30 20.51
N LEU A 89 -0.61 -1.32 20.14
CA LEU A 89 -1.32 -2.51 19.68
C LEU A 89 -0.78 -3.04 18.34
N PHE A 90 -0.25 -2.18 17.46
CA PHE A 90 0.39 -2.64 16.24
C PHE A 90 1.61 -3.52 16.54
N ASP A 91 2.49 -3.05 17.42
CA ASP A 91 3.68 -3.79 17.86
C ASP A 91 3.31 -5.05 18.63
N GLU A 92 2.36 -4.96 19.57
CA GLU A 92 1.88 -6.11 20.35
C GLU A 92 1.32 -7.21 19.44
N TRP A 93 0.49 -6.85 18.46
CA TRP A 93 -0.11 -7.79 17.53
C TRP A 93 0.97 -8.54 16.72
N HIS A 94 1.98 -7.84 16.20
CA HIS A 94 3.09 -8.46 15.48
C HIS A 94 3.96 -9.34 16.38
N ARG A 95 4.24 -8.92 17.63
CA ARG A 95 4.95 -9.78 18.60
C ARG A 95 4.19 -11.06 18.89
N ARG A 96 2.86 -10.99 19.04
CA ARG A 96 2.01 -12.16 19.25
C ARG A 96 1.97 -13.09 18.02
N ILE A 97 2.03 -12.53 16.80
CA ILE A 97 2.22 -13.33 15.58
C ILE A 97 3.58 -14.03 15.59
N GLU A 98 4.66 -13.31 15.90
CA GLU A 98 5.99 -13.89 16.02
C GLU A 98 6.03 -15.03 17.06
N ASP A 99 5.37 -14.83 18.20
CA ASP A 99 5.22 -15.84 19.26
C ASP A 99 4.39 -17.05 18.82
N ASP A 100 3.32 -16.86 18.04
CA ASP A 100 2.53 -17.96 17.46
C ASP A 100 3.42 -18.86 16.58
N TYR A 101 4.22 -18.27 15.69
CA TYR A 101 5.17 -19.02 14.87
C TYR A 101 6.24 -19.72 15.72
N ARG A 102 6.81 -19.01 16.70
CA ARG A 102 7.80 -19.55 17.63
C ARG A 102 7.26 -20.77 18.38
N SER A 103 6.02 -20.71 18.84
CA SER A 103 5.35 -21.82 19.55
C SER A 103 5.17 -23.07 18.68
N ARG A 104 5.08 -22.88 17.35
CA ARG A 104 4.99 -23.95 16.35
C ARG A 104 6.37 -24.37 15.80
N GLY A 105 7.46 -23.83 16.32
CA GLY A 105 8.82 -24.11 15.85
C GLY A 105 9.16 -23.52 14.48
N VAL A 106 8.38 -22.54 14.00
CA VAL A 106 8.63 -21.86 12.73
C VAL A 106 9.47 -20.61 12.99
N LYS A 107 10.63 -20.52 12.34
CA LYS A 107 11.51 -19.35 12.43
C LYS A 107 11.18 -18.36 11.31
N LEU A 108 10.83 -17.13 11.71
CA LEU A 108 10.61 -16.02 10.78
C LEU A 108 11.95 -15.40 10.34
N PRO A 109 12.01 -14.78 9.14
CA PRO A 109 13.23 -14.12 8.63
C PRO A 109 13.43 -12.71 9.19
N TYR A 110 12.71 -12.34 10.24
CA TYR A 110 12.73 -11.04 10.89
C TYR A 110 12.52 -11.21 12.39
N ASP A 111 12.86 -10.15 13.14
CA ASP A 111 12.61 -10.02 14.56
C ASP A 111 11.84 -8.71 14.79
N VAL A 112 10.65 -8.81 15.39
CA VAL A 112 9.76 -7.66 15.60
C VAL A 112 10.41 -6.61 16.52
N SER A 113 11.30 -7.01 17.43
CA SER A 113 11.97 -6.13 18.38
C SER A 113 13.07 -5.23 17.77
N VAL A 114 13.62 -5.59 16.59
CA VAL A 114 14.78 -4.90 15.98
C VAL A 114 14.41 -3.55 15.34
N LYS A 115 13.11 -3.29 15.08
CA LYS A 115 12.58 -2.01 14.55
C LYS A 115 13.31 -1.46 13.31
N ASP A 116 13.80 -2.33 12.44
CA ASP A 116 14.45 -1.97 11.17
C ASP A 116 13.45 -1.87 10.01
N ASN A 117 13.90 -1.95 8.76
CA ASN A 117 13.02 -2.01 7.56
C ASN A 117 12.95 -3.42 6.94
N SER A 118 13.15 -4.50 7.71
CA SER A 118 12.90 -5.89 7.27
C SER A 118 11.45 -6.08 6.83
N LYS A 119 11.12 -7.06 5.99
CA LYS A 119 9.71 -7.29 5.60
C LYS A 119 9.02 -8.18 6.64
N TRP A 120 8.05 -7.63 7.37
CA TRP A 120 7.22 -8.44 8.28
C TRP A 120 6.06 -9.03 7.49
N THR A 121 6.09 -10.35 7.37
CA THR A 121 5.11 -11.15 6.64
C THR A 121 4.54 -12.26 7.50
N TYR A 122 3.27 -12.60 7.30
CA TYR A 122 2.53 -13.58 8.08
C TYR A 122 1.42 -14.23 7.26
N GLU A 123 0.88 -15.35 7.71
CA GLU A 123 -0.23 -16.06 7.07
C GLU A 123 -1.56 -15.50 7.59
N PRO A 124 -2.58 -15.27 6.73
CA PRO A 124 -3.86 -14.69 7.14
C PRO A 124 -4.56 -15.45 8.29
N HIS A 125 -4.56 -16.78 8.27
CA HIS A 125 -5.16 -17.56 9.35
C HIS A 125 -4.41 -17.42 10.70
N VAL A 126 -3.11 -17.12 10.69
CA VAL A 126 -2.32 -16.81 11.91
C VAL A 126 -2.72 -15.45 12.46
N ALA A 127 -2.76 -14.44 11.57
CA ALA A 127 -3.24 -13.11 11.89
C ALA A 127 -4.67 -13.15 12.48
N MET A 128 -5.59 -13.91 11.88
CA MET A 128 -6.96 -14.12 12.38
C MET A 128 -6.98 -14.72 13.79
N ARG A 129 -6.17 -15.76 14.03
CA ARG A 129 -6.10 -16.43 15.34
C ARG A 129 -5.62 -15.47 16.43
N VAL A 130 -4.55 -14.71 16.17
CA VAL A 130 -4.02 -13.70 17.11
C VAL A 130 -5.06 -12.61 17.37
N THR A 131 -5.69 -12.07 16.32
CA THR A 131 -6.74 -11.04 16.43
C THR A 131 -7.90 -11.51 17.31
N LYS A 132 -8.45 -12.71 17.06
CA LYS A 132 -9.54 -13.29 17.87
C LYS A 132 -9.12 -13.51 19.32
N ALA A 133 -7.88 -13.95 19.56
CA ALA A 133 -7.36 -14.14 20.91
C ALA A 133 -7.28 -12.81 21.68
N MET A 134 -6.77 -11.74 21.04
CA MET A 134 -6.65 -10.42 21.67
C MET A 134 -8.02 -9.79 21.97
N LEU A 135 -8.99 -9.89 21.07
CA LEU A 135 -10.37 -9.42 21.31
C LEU A 135 -11.01 -10.15 22.49
N LYS A 136 -10.86 -11.48 22.54
CA LYS A 136 -11.37 -12.30 23.65
C LYS A 136 -10.69 -11.97 24.98
N GLU A 137 -9.36 -11.82 24.99
CA GLU A 137 -8.59 -11.44 26.17
C GLU A 137 -9.02 -10.07 26.72
N ALA A 138 -9.32 -9.11 25.84
CA ALA A 138 -9.80 -7.80 26.21
C ALA A 138 -11.27 -7.78 26.69
N GLY A 139 -12.03 -8.86 26.48
CA GLY A 139 -13.44 -8.94 26.88
C GLY A 139 -14.40 -8.19 25.95
N VAL A 140 -14.04 -8.00 24.68
CA VAL A 140 -14.90 -7.36 23.66
C VAL A 140 -16.00 -8.33 23.20
N ASP A 141 -17.27 -7.89 23.20
CA ASP A 141 -18.37 -8.64 22.57
C ASP A 141 -18.38 -8.39 21.05
N VAL A 142 -17.97 -9.39 20.27
CA VAL A 142 -17.83 -9.29 18.81
C VAL A 142 -19.04 -9.92 18.14
N LEU A 143 -19.80 -9.10 17.41
CA LEU A 143 -21.01 -9.52 16.70
C LEU A 143 -20.84 -9.28 15.20
N THR A 144 -20.71 -10.37 14.44
CA THR A 144 -20.62 -10.35 12.97
C THR A 144 -22.00 -10.35 12.31
N GLN A 145 -22.05 -10.06 11.02
CA GLN A 145 -23.28 -9.96 10.22
C GLN A 145 -24.26 -8.94 10.82
N ARG A 146 -23.74 -7.73 11.05
CA ARG A 146 -24.44 -6.59 11.65
C ARG A 146 -24.42 -5.39 10.71
N GLU A 147 -24.99 -5.55 9.52
CA GLU A 147 -25.15 -4.45 8.58
C GLU A 147 -26.05 -3.35 9.17
N LEU A 148 -25.56 -2.10 9.15
CA LEU A 148 -26.26 -0.89 9.61
C LEU A 148 -27.51 -0.63 8.76
N LYS A 149 -28.61 -0.29 9.44
CA LYS A 149 -29.89 0.07 8.83
C LYS A 149 -30.27 1.52 9.08
N SER A 150 -30.09 2.00 10.30
CA SER A 150 -30.45 3.38 10.65
C SER A 150 -29.61 3.89 11.83
N VAL A 151 -29.52 5.21 11.94
CA VAL A 151 -28.92 5.91 13.07
C VAL A 151 -29.98 6.86 13.63
N ARG A 152 -30.22 6.79 14.93
CA ARG A 152 -31.09 7.72 15.65
C ARG A 152 -30.26 8.68 16.47
N LYS A 153 -30.58 9.96 16.38
CA LYS A 153 -29.92 11.04 17.10
C LYS A 153 -30.91 11.86 17.91
N GLU A 154 -30.42 12.39 19.02
CA GLU A 154 -31.04 13.49 19.76
C GLU A 154 -30.07 14.67 19.63
N ASP A 155 -30.50 15.72 18.93
CA ASP A 155 -29.63 16.82 18.47
C ASP A 155 -28.38 16.29 17.73
N ALA A 156 -27.18 16.55 18.27
CA ALA A 156 -25.92 16.08 17.71
C ALA A 156 -25.51 14.68 18.19
N THR A 157 -26.15 14.14 19.22
CA THR A 157 -25.73 12.91 19.88
C THR A 157 -26.38 11.68 19.25
N ILE A 158 -25.58 10.68 18.88
CA ILE A 158 -26.10 9.36 18.51
C ILE A 158 -26.57 8.68 19.79
N VAL A 159 -27.84 8.32 19.82
CA VAL A 159 -28.47 7.63 20.97
C VAL A 159 -28.65 6.15 20.71
N GLU A 160 -28.77 5.75 19.44
CA GLU A 160 -28.97 4.37 19.03
C GLU A 160 -28.61 4.17 17.55
N ILE A 161 -28.06 3.00 17.23
CA ILE A 161 -27.93 2.51 15.88
C ILE A 161 -28.70 1.20 15.73
N GLU A 162 -29.36 1.02 14.59
CA GLU A 162 -30.08 -0.20 14.24
C GLU A 162 -29.29 -0.98 13.19
N THR A 163 -29.16 -2.29 13.40
CA THR A 163 -28.54 -3.21 12.45
C THR A 163 -29.49 -4.35 12.10
N THR A 164 -29.12 -5.16 11.11
CA THR A 164 -29.80 -6.44 10.82
C THR A 164 -29.91 -7.40 12.01
N GLY A 165 -29.11 -7.21 13.06
CA GLY A 165 -29.12 -8.04 14.26
C GLY A 165 -29.57 -7.33 15.54
N GLY A 166 -30.31 -6.24 15.44
CA GLY A 166 -30.90 -5.52 16.57
C GLY A 166 -30.37 -4.09 16.76
N SER A 167 -30.80 -3.46 17.85
CA SER A 167 -30.49 -2.06 18.20
C SER A 167 -29.43 -1.97 19.30
N TYR A 168 -28.53 -0.99 19.17
CA TYR A 168 -27.39 -0.79 20.05
C TYR A 168 -27.27 0.68 20.44
N ALA A 169 -27.19 0.95 21.74
CA ALA A 169 -26.99 2.28 22.31
C ALA A 169 -25.62 2.34 23.01
N ALA A 170 -24.95 3.49 22.93
CA ALA A 170 -23.68 3.71 23.60
C ALA A 170 -23.50 5.17 24.02
N LYS A 171 -22.57 5.41 24.95
CA LYS A 171 -22.16 6.77 25.30
C LYS A 171 -21.32 7.36 24.18
N THR A 172 -20.40 6.58 23.63
CA THR A 172 -19.56 6.96 22.48
C THR A 172 -19.55 5.88 21.40
N PHE A 173 -19.39 6.31 20.16
CA PHE A 173 -19.34 5.47 18.98
C PHE A 173 -18.02 5.67 18.25
N VAL A 174 -17.52 4.60 17.62
CA VAL A 174 -16.36 4.65 16.72
C VAL A 174 -16.77 4.08 15.37
N ASP A 175 -16.71 4.88 14.31
CA ASP A 175 -16.81 4.40 12.94
C ASP A 175 -15.44 3.98 12.42
N ALA A 176 -15.23 2.67 12.38
CA ALA A 176 -13.99 2.06 11.93
C ALA A 176 -14.17 1.24 10.65
N THR A 177 -15.23 1.47 9.86
CA THR A 177 -15.34 0.86 8.52
C THR A 177 -14.40 1.53 7.52
N TYR A 178 -14.05 0.84 6.43
CA TYR A 178 -13.27 1.45 5.35
C TYR A 178 -14.06 2.53 4.60
N GLU A 179 -15.38 2.40 4.62
CA GLU A 179 -16.35 3.18 3.85
C GLU A 179 -16.86 4.42 4.60
N GLY A 180 -16.68 4.47 5.92
CA GLY A 180 -17.24 5.49 6.81
C GLY A 180 -18.76 5.49 6.82
N ASP A 181 -19.34 4.32 7.05
CA ASP A 181 -20.79 4.09 6.92
C ASP A 181 -21.57 4.70 8.08
N LEU A 182 -21.06 4.57 9.30
CA LEU A 182 -21.74 5.10 10.48
C LEU A 182 -21.69 6.63 10.49
N MET A 183 -20.56 7.25 10.14
CA MET A 183 -20.45 8.71 10.02
C MET A 183 -21.42 9.25 8.96
N ALA A 184 -21.52 8.59 7.80
CA ALA A 184 -22.40 9.00 6.73
C ALA A 184 -23.88 8.89 7.16
N ALA A 185 -24.25 7.78 7.81
CA ALA A 185 -25.60 7.57 8.31
C ALA A 185 -25.98 8.51 9.48
N ALA A 186 -24.99 8.96 10.26
CA ALA A 186 -25.18 9.95 11.34
C ALA A 186 -25.32 11.40 10.83
N GLY A 187 -25.19 11.63 9.50
CA GLY A 187 -25.28 12.94 8.88
C GLY A 187 -24.01 13.79 9.01
N VAL A 188 -22.86 13.17 9.33
CA VAL A 188 -21.56 13.85 9.29
C VAL A 188 -21.19 14.12 7.84
N GLN A 189 -20.64 15.31 7.56
CA GLN A 189 -20.21 15.67 6.21
C GLN A 189 -18.97 14.89 5.79
N TRP A 190 -18.90 14.54 4.52
CA TRP A 190 -17.82 13.77 3.94
C TRP A 190 -17.58 14.15 2.48
N THR A 191 -16.40 13.77 1.98
CA THR A 191 -15.99 13.86 0.58
C THR A 191 -15.51 12.51 0.08
N ILE A 192 -15.42 12.33 -1.23
CA ILE A 192 -14.84 11.16 -1.89
C ILE A 192 -14.17 11.59 -3.19
N GLY A 193 -13.18 10.82 -3.64
CA GLY A 193 -12.42 11.12 -4.85
C GLY A 193 -11.20 11.98 -4.60
N ARG A 194 -10.89 12.90 -5.50
CA ARG A 194 -9.67 13.70 -5.50
C ARG A 194 -9.96 15.17 -5.43
N GLU A 195 -9.25 15.87 -4.57
CA GLU A 195 -9.22 17.33 -4.58
C GLU A 195 -8.40 17.85 -5.78
N GLY A 196 -8.74 19.05 -6.26
CA GLY A 196 -7.92 19.78 -7.22
C GLY A 196 -6.74 20.47 -6.54
N LYS A 197 -5.67 20.77 -7.29
CA LYS A 197 -4.42 21.36 -6.75
C LYS A 197 -4.65 22.65 -5.96
N ALA A 198 -5.59 23.48 -6.41
CA ALA A 198 -5.89 24.76 -5.77
C ALA A 198 -6.66 24.63 -4.44
N ALA A 199 -7.35 23.52 -4.19
CA ALA A 199 -8.23 23.37 -3.02
C ALA A 199 -7.44 23.41 -1.70
N PHE A 200 -6.27 22.77 -1.68
CA PHE A 200 -5.38 22.69 -0.51
C PHE A 200 -3.92 23.08 -0.84
N GLY A 201 -3.64 23.57 -2.05
CA GLY A 201 -2.27 23.91 -2.49
C GLY A 201 -1.36 22.69 -2.66
N GLU A 202 -1.94 21.53 -2.95
CA GLU A 202 -1.24 20.24 -3.03
C GLU A 202 -0.66 20.04 -4.42
N SER A 203 0.64 19.74 -4.49
CA SER A 203 1.35 19.55 -5.75
C SER A 203 1.06 18.19 -6.40
N LEU A 204 0.70 17.21 -5.57
CA LEU A 204 0.40 15.83 -5.96
C LEU A 204 -1.10 15.60 -6.22
N ALA A 205 -1.96 16.59 -5.96
CA ALA A 205 -3.40 16.51 -6.19
C ALA A 205 -3.79 16.67 -7.67
N GLY A 206 -5.07 16.45 -7.97
CA GLY A 206 -5.61 16.39 -9.32
C GLY A 206 -5.22 15.11 -10.07
N LYS A 207 -5.28 15.17 -11.40
CA LYS A 207 -4.98 14.03 -12.26
C LYS A 207 -3.49 13.91 -12.54
N ARG A 208 -2.99 12.68 -12.60
CA ARG A 208 -1.56 12.37 -12.66
C ARG A 208 -1.23 11.23 -13.61
N TYR A 209 -0.22 11.44 -14.45
CA TYR A 209 0.29 10.45 -15.41
C TYR A 209 1.78 10.16 -15.20
N PRO A 210 2.23 9.62 -14.04
CA PRO A 210 3.64 9.35 -13.82
C PRO A 210 4.15 8.10 -14.57
N LYS A 211 3.24 7.22 -14.98
CA LYS A 211 3.56 6.04 -15.79
C LYS A 211 3.71 6.45 -17.26
N GLY A 212 4.63 5.78 -17.97
CA GLY A 212 4.80 5.99 -19.41
C GLY A 212 3.54 5.58 -20.19
N ARG A 213 3.19 6.36 -21.22
CA ARG A 213 2.07 6.03 -22.11
C ARG A 213 2.34 4.72 -22.85
N MET A 214 1.35 3.84 -22.88
CA MET A 214 1.33 2.62 -23.67
C MET A 214 1.11 2.96 -25.14
N LYS A 215 2.02 2.53 -26.00
CA LYS A 215 1.97 2.75 -27.46
C LYS A 215 1.02 1.74 -28.12
N LEU A 216 -0.27 1.86 -27.83
CA LEU A 216 -1.35 1.03 -28.35
C LEU A 216 -2.65 1.83 -28.40
N SER A 217 -3.51 1.54 -29.38
CA SER A 217 -4.85 2.14 -29.44
C SER A 217 -5.77 1.49 -28.41
N GLY A 218 -6.38 2.36 -27.58
CA GLY A 218 -7.42 2.01 -26.62
C GLY A 218 -8.82 1.89 -27.22
N PHE A 219 -8.97 1.99 -28.55
CA PHE A 219 -10.25 1.90 -29.25
C PHE A 219 -10.35 0.65 -30.13
N ASP A 220 -11.57 0.13 -30.31
CA ASP A 220 -11.90 -0.88 -31.29
C ASP A 220 -11.97 -0.31 -32.73
N ALA A 221 -12.32 -1.13 -33.71
CA ALA A 221 -12.42 -0.71 -35.10
C ALA A 221 -13.63 0.21 -35.38
N GLN A 222 -14.60 0.26 -34.46
CA GLN A 222 -15.80 1.08 -34.53
C GLN A 222 -15.63 2.41 -33.78
N GLY A 223 -14.49 2.61 -33.10
CA GLY A 223 -14.19 3.80 -32.32
C GLY A 223 -14.71 3.76 -30.88
N ASN A 224 -15.18 2.61 -30.39
CA ASN A 224 -15.55 2.44 -28.98
C ASN A 224 -14.31 2.15 -28.15
N LEU A 225 -14.33 2.50 -26.86
CA LEU A 225 -13.28 2.11 -25.93
C LEU A 225 -13.19 0.58 -25.83
N LEU A 226 -11.96 0.07 -25.84
CA LEU A 226 -11.70 -1.32 -25.50
C LEU A 226 -12.10 -1.58 -24.03
N PRO A 227 -12.51 -2.82 -23.71
CA PRO A 227 -12.67 -3.20 -22.32
C PRO A 227 -11.39 -2.94 -21.50
N LEU A 228 -11.56 -2.66 -20.22
CA LEU A 228 -10.50 -2.27 -19.27
C LEU A 228 -9.87 -0.89 -19.52
N VAL A 229 -10.31 -0.14 -20.55
CA VAL A 229 -10.06 1.30 -20.69
C VAL A 229 -11.28 2.03 -20.12
N THR A 230 -11.05 2.96 -19.18
CA THR A 230 -12.15 3.57 -18.41
C THR A 230 -12.77 4.78 -19.10
N THR A 231 -11.98 5.56 -19.84
CA THR A 231 -12.46 6.80 -20.46
C THR A 231 -11.56 7.26 -21.60
N SER A 232 -12.07 8.14 -22.46
CA SER A 232 -11.28 8.99 -23.39
C SER A 232 -11.29 10.47 -22.99
N GLU A 233 -11.96 10.81 -21.88
CA GLU A 233 -12.07 12.18 -21.39
C GLU A 233 -10.91 12.51 -20.45
N LEU A 234 -10.01 13.39 -20.88
CA LEU A 234 -8.84 13.78 -20.09
C LEU A 234 -9.21 14.70 -18.92
N GLY A 235 -10.12 15.66 -19.14
CA GLY A 235 -10.40 16.74 -18.20
C GLY A 235 -9.18 17.63 -17.91
N ASN A 236 -9.32 18.56 -16.97
CA ASN A 236 -8.22 19.42 -16.53
C ASN A 236 -7.39 18.70 -15.46
N GLU A 237 -6.08 18.56 -15.67
CA GLU A 237 -5.19 17.86 -14.74
C GLU A 237 -5.09 18.52 -13.35
N SER A 238 -5.40 19.82 -13.26
CA SER A 238 -5.34 20.55 -11.99
C SER A 238 -6.65 20.48 -11.19
N GLU A 239 -7.72 19.97 -11.79
CA GLU A 239 -9.02 19.83 -11.15
C GLU A 239 -9.16 18.46 -10.47
N GLY A 240 -10.02 18.43 -9.46
CA GLY A 240 -10.41 17.21 -8.76
C GLY A 240 -11.52 16.46 -9.49
N ASP A 241 -11.84 15.26 -9.00
CA ASP A 241 -12.97 14.45 -9.47
C ASP A 241 -13.44 13.47 -8.39
N ASP A 242 -14.38 12.60 -8.73
CA ASP A 242 -15.00 11.61 -7.83
C ASP A 242 -14.30 10.23 -7.85
N ARG A 243 -13.10 10.14 -8.45
CA ARG A 243 -12.43 8.85 -8.68
C ARG A 243 -11.48 8.51 -7.55
N VAL A 244 -11.52 7.27 -7.08
CA VAL A 244 -10.60 6.75 -6.05
C VAL A 244 -9.62 5.75 -6.64
N MET A 245 -8.54 5.49 -5.90
CA MET A 245 -7.54 4.52 -6.31
C MET A 245 -8.09 3.09 -6.34
N VAL A 246 -7.61 2.30 -7.30
CA VAL A 246 -8.13 0.96 -7.60
C VAL A 246 -8.13 -0.02 -6.42
N TYR A 247 -9.20 -0.84 -6.32
CA TYR A 247 -9.30 -1.93 -5.36
C TYR A 247 -8.86 -3.26 -5.96
N SER A 248 -8.45 -4.21 -5.12
CA SER A 248 -8.00 -5.54 -5.52
C SER A 248 -8.16 -6.53 -4.38
N PHE A 249 -8.11 -7.83 -4.69
CA PHE A 249 -7.89 -8.85 -3.66
C PHE A 249 -6.40 -9.00 -3.36
N ARG A 250 -6.07 -9.29 -2.09
CA ARG A 250 -4.77 -9.80 -1.69
C ARG A 250 -4.85 -11.32 -1.61
N LEU A 251 -4.22 -11.99 -2.57
CA LEU A 251 -4.33 -13.44 -2.73
C LEU A 251 -3.30 -14.14 -1.85
N CYS A 252 -3.67 -15.26 -1.23
CA CYS A 252 -2.70 -16.18 -0.64
C CYS A 252 -2.50 -17.37 -1.58
N LEU A 253 -1.28 -17.49 -2.13
CA LEU A 253 -0.96 -18.41 -3.21
C LEU A 253 0.14 -19.39 -2.80
N THR A 254 0.15 -20.57 -3.42
CA THR A 254 1.24 -21.54 -3.24
C THR A 254 1.46 -22.39 -4.48
N SER A 255 2.68 -22.88 -4.65
CA SER A 255 3.05 -23.92 -5.62
C SER A 255 3.18 -25.31 -4.99
N ASP A 256 3.06 -25.44 -3.66
CA ASP A 256 3.16 -26.72 -2.96
C ASP A 256 1.95 -27.61 -3.31
N PRO A 257 2.14 -28.76 -3.99
CA PRO A 257 1.05 -29.64 -4.38
C PRO A 257 0.15 -30.11 -3.23
N ALA A 258 0.67 -30.21 -1.99
CA ALA A 258 -0.13 -30.62 -0.83
C ALA A 258 -1.11 -29.53 -0.39
N ASN A 259 -0.70 -28.26 -0.50
CA ASN A 259 -1.49 -27.11 -0.08
C ASN A 259 -2.18 -26.39 -1.25
N ARG A 260 -1.85 -26.71 -2.49
CA ARG A 260 -2.38 -26.01 -3.67
C ARG A 260 -3.80 -26.46 -4.03
N ILE A 261 -4.68 -25.48 -4.10
CA ILE A 261 -6.01 -25.58 -4.71
C ILE A 261 -5.96 -24.87 -6.08
N PRO A 262 -6.34 -25.52 -7.19
CA PRO A 262 -6.44 -24.85 -8.48
C PRO A 262 -7.40 -23.65 -8.40
N PHE A 263 -7.08 -22.57 -9.13
CA PHE A 263 -8.02 -21.46 -9.26
C PHE A 263 -9.36 -21.95 -9.84
N PRO A 264 -10.49 -21.48 -9.30
CA PRO A 264 -11.78 -21.66 -9.94
C PRO A 264 -11.74 -21.12 -11.37
N LYS A 265 -12.52 -21.72 -12.28
CA LYS A 265 -12.70 -21.14 -13.61
C LYS A 265 -13.53 -19.85 -13.49
N PRO A 266 -13.20 -18.79 -14.24
CA PRO A 266 -14.08 -17.63 -14.37
C PRO A 266 -15.44 -18.05 -14.93
N GLU A 267 -16.52 -17.42 -14.46
CA GLU A 267 -17.89 -17.80 -14.83
C GLU A 267 -18.21 -17.44 -16.30
N HIS A 268 -17.76 -16.26 -16.73
CA HIS A 268 -18.05 -15.69 -18.05
C HIS A 268 -16.79 -15.11 -18.70
N TYR A 269 -15.76 -15.93 -18.92
CA TYR A 269 -14.54 -15.46 -19.59
C TYR A 269 -14.78 -15.10 -21.06
N ASP A 270 -14.65 -13.81 -21.36
CA ASP A 270 -14.55 -13.29 -22.71
C ASP A 270 -13.10 -12.87 -23.02
N PRO A 271 -12.40 -13.58 -23.93
CA PRO A 271 -11.07 -13.17 -24.36
C PRO A 271 -11.03 -11.71 -24.86
N ALA A 272 -12.09 -11.20 -25.51
CA ALA A 272 -12.08 -9.84 -26.04
C ALA A 272 -11.87 -8.77 -24.94
N ARG A 273 -12.23 -9.09 -23.68
CA ARG A 273 -12.00 -8.20 -22.52
C ARG A 273 -10.52 -7.83 -22.32
N PHE A 274 -9.59 -8.70 -22.72
CA PHE A 274 -8.15 -8.51 -22.53
C PHE A 274 -7.43 -7.99 -23.77
N GLU A 275 -8.17 -7.50 -24.77
CA GLU A 275 -7.57 -7.02 -26.02
C GLU A 275 -6.57 -5.88 -25.81
N VAL A 276 -6.85 -4.95 -24.89
CA VAL A 276 -5.90 -3.87 -24.55
C VAL A 276 -4.58 -4.43 -23.97
N VAL A 277 -4.65 -5.51 -23.19
CA VAL A 277 -3.48 -6.19 -22.61
C VAL A 277 -2.67 -6.90 -23.70
N ARG A 278 -3.34 -7.56 -24.65
CA ARG A 278 -2.65 -8.16 -25.82
C ARG A 278 -1.95 -7.13 -26.68
N ARG A 279 -2.61 -6.01 -26.96
CA ARG A 279 -2.01 -4.91 -27.73
C ARG A 279 -0.78 -4.35 -27.02
N TYR A 280 -0.83 -4.27 -25.69
CA TYR A 280 0.32 -3.86 -24.88
C TYR A 280 1.46 -4.86 -24.98
N ALA A 281 1.20 -6.15 -24.81
CA ALA A 281 2.21 -7.19 -24.98
C ALA A 281 2.83 -7.17 -26.40
N LYS A 282 2.00 -7.02 -27.44
CA LYS A 282 2.44 -6.96 -28.84
C LYS A 282 3.27 -5.72 -29.16
N SER A 283 3.07 -4.59 -28.46
CA SER A 283 3.90 -3.39 -28.62
C SER A 283 5.22 -3.47 -27.85
N GLY A 284 5.54 -4.63 -27.25
CA GLY A 284 6.75 -4.87 -26.47
C GLY A 284 6.59 -4.58 -24.97
N GLY A 285 5.37 -4.28 -24.52
CA GLY A 285 5.06 -4.07 -23.11
C GLY A 285 5.21 -5.36 -22.29
N THR A 286 5.88 -5.27 -21.15
CA THR A 286 6.10 -6.41 -20.24
C THR A 286 5.57 -6.16 -18.83
N SER A 287 5.10 -4.95 -18.53
CA SER A 287 4.64 -4.56 -17.19
C SER A 287 3.19 -4.99 -16.94
N PHE A 288 2.94 -6.30 -16.86
CA PHE A 288 1.66 -6.85 -16.46
C PHE A 288 1.82 -8.13 -15.63
N GLY A 289 0.96 -8.32 -14.63
CA GLY A 289 1.01 -9.49 -13.75
C GLY A 289 0.63 -9.21 -12.30
N ILE A 290 1.12 -10.05 -11.40
CA ILE A 290 0.83 -10.02 -9.96
C ILE A 290 2.16 -9.84 -9.21
N ASP A 291 2.23 -8.88 -8.29
CA ASP A 291 3.37 -8.77 -7.38
C ASP A 291 3.28 -9.91 -6.37
N LEU A 292 4.37 -10.66 -6.19
CA LEU A 292 4.41 -11.85 -5.33
C LEU A 292 5.43 -11.65 -4.20
N TYR A 293 4.95 -11.66 -2.95
CA TYR A 293 5.83 -11.54 -1.77
C TYR A 293 5.88 -12.86 -1.00
N PRO A 294 7.07 -13.37 -0.62
CA PRO A 294 7.19 -14.59 0.17
C PRO A 294 6.53 -14.48 1.55
N LEU A 295 5.77 -15.52 1.89
CA LEU A 295 5.15 -15.73 3.20
C LEU A 295 5.72 -16.99 3.85
N PRO A 296 5.59 -17.15 5.18
CA PRO A 296 5.81 -18.43 5.85
C PRO A 296 5.00 -19.57 5.21
N GLY A 297 5.47 -20.81 5.36
CA GLY A 297 4.76 -21.99 4.84
C GLY A 297 4.85 -22.22 3.33
N ASN A 298 5.88 -21.68 2.65
CA ASN A 298 6.04 -21.74 1.19
C ASN A 298 4.83 -21.15 0.43
N LYS A 299 4.31 -20.04 0.96
CA LYS A 299 3.20 -19.28 0.39
C LYS A 299 3.68 -17.96 -0.18
N LEU A 300 2.81 -17.30 -0.94
CA LEU A 300 3.03 -16.00 -1.55
C LEU A 300 1.81 -15.11 -1.31
N ASP A 301 2.05 -13.84 -0.98
CA ASP A 301 1.04 -12.77 -1.03
C ASP A 301 1.02 -12.22 -2.46
N GLY A 302 -0.11 -12.40 -3.14
CA GLY A 302 -0.38 -11.83 -4.46
C GLY A 302 -1.06 -10.47 -4.35
N ASN A 303 -0.40 -9.43 -4.86
CA ASN A 303 -0.85 -8.04 -4.76
C ASN A 303 -0.96 -7.35 -6.13
N ASN A 304 -1.72 -6.27 -6.16
CA ASN A 304 -1.72 -5.31 -7.24
C ASN A 304 -0.37 -4.57 -7.33
N SER A 305 0.21 -4.54 -8.52
CA SER A 305 1.48 -3.84 -8.78
C SER A 305 1.25 -2.36 -9.02
N ILE A 306 1.87 -1.49 -8.21
CA ILE A 306 1.84 -0.02 -8.45
C ILE A 306 2.62 0.37 -9.70
N GLY A 307 3.66 -0.39 -10.07
CA GLY A 307 4.46 -0.17 -11.28
C GLY A 307 3.90 -0.84 -12.55
N GLY A 308 2.96 -1.77 -12.37
CA GLY A 308 2.27 -2.49 -13.45
C GLY A 308 1.35 -1.58 -14.27
N GLN A 309 1.22 -1.87 -15.57
CA GLN A 309 0.16 -1.30 -16.43
C GLN A 309 -1.13 -2.15 -16.36
N PHE A 310 -1.01 -3.45 -16.12
CA PHE A 310 -2.16 -4.34 -15.89
C PHE A 310 -1.85 -5.30 -14.74
N SER A 311 -2.68 -5.27 -13.70
CA SER A 311 -2.47 -6.10 -12.51
C SER A 311 -3.81 -6.45 -11.85
N LEU A 312 -3.79 -6.95 -10.60
CA LEU A 312 -4.98 -7.39 -9.87
C LEU A 312 -6.01 -6.28 -9.62
N GLY A 313 -5.62 -5.01 -9.74
CA GLY A 313 -6.51 -3.88 -9.65
C GLY A 313 -7.41 -3.74 -10.88
N LEU A 314 -8.73 -3.78 -10.67
CA LEU A 314 -9.71 -3.45 -11.71
C LEU A 314 -9.95 -1.93 -11.76
N VAL A 315 -9.10 -1.23 -12.51
CA VAL A 315 -9.05 0.24 -12.55
C VAL A 315 -10.41 0.85 -12.89
N GLY A 316 -10.87 1.79 -12.06
CA GLY A 316 -12.14 2.50 -12.21
C GLY A 316 -13.41 1.77 -11.74
N ALA A 317 -13.37 0.45 -11.53
CA ALA A 317 -14.57 -0.33 -11.19
C ALA A 317 -14.96 -0.31 -9.71
N CYS A 318 -14.10 0.23 -8.85
CA CYS A 318 -14.37 0.40 -7.42
C CYS A 318 -15.25 1.62 -7.11
N ASN A 319 -15.39 2.57 -8.04
CA ASN A 319 -16.20 3.77 -7.85
C ASN A 319 -17.67 3.39 -7.57
N GLY A 320 -18.27 4.06 -6.57
CA GLY A 320 -19.61 3.75 -6.06
C GLY A 320 -19.66 2.62 -5.01
N TRP A 321 -18.52 2.08 -4.58
CA TRP A 321 -18.46 1.10 -3.47
C TRP A 321 -18.92 1.69 -2.15
N SER A 322 -18.36 2.85 -1.76
CA SER A 322 -18.64 3.44 -0.45
C SER A 322 -20.08 3.93 -0.37
N GLU A 323 -20.59 4.50 -1.46
CA GLU A 323 -21.96 4.99 -1.61
C GLU A 323 -22.99 3.88 -1.81
N GLY A 324 -22.56 2.69 -2.21
CA GLY A 324 -23.41 1.55 -2.49
C GLY A 324 -24.03 0.94 -1.24
N ASP A 325 -25.25 0.42 -1.40
CA ASP A 325 -25.88 -0.48 -0.43
C ASP A 325 -25.25 -1.89 -0.48
N ALA A 326 -25.76 -2.81 0.34
CA ALA A 326 -25.25 -4.18 0.40
C ALA A 326 -25.30 -4.91 -0.96
N GLN A 327 -26.34 -4.67 -1.77
CA GLN A 327 -26.46 -5.27 -3.10
C GLN A 327 -25.38 -4.71 -4.02
N ARG A 328 -25.23 -3.38 -4.08
CA ARG A 328 -24.25 -2.73 -4.94
C ARG A 328 -22.81 -3.13 -4.58
N ARG A 329 -22.51 -3.25 -3.28
CA ARG A 329 -21.20 -3.75 -2.82
C ARG A 329 -20.98 -5.22 -3.19
N ALA A 330 -21.99 -6.06 -3.09
CA ALA A 330 -21.89 -7.46 -3.54
C ALA A 330 -21.60 -7.56 -5.05
N GLU A 331 -22.24 -6.73 -5.88
CA GLU A 331 -21.97 -6.65 -7.32
C GLU A 331 -20.52 -6.21 -7.61
N ILE A 332 -20.03 -5.17 -6.92
CA ILE A 332 -18.66 -4.69 -7.11
C ILE A 332 -17.65 -5.74 -6.62
N PHE A 333 -17.89 -6.36 -5.46
CA PHE A 333 -17.04 -7.43 -4.93
C PHE A 333 -16.91 -8.57 -5.94
N GLU A 334 -18.04 -9.04 -6.48
CA GLU A 334 -18.05 -10.13 -7.44
C GLU A 334 -17.40 -9.73 -8.77
N ALA A 335 -17.59 -8.49 -9.24
CA ALA A 335 -16.91 -8.00 -10.43
C ALA A 335 -15.37 -8.01 -10.29
N HIS A 336 -14.84 -7.68 -9.10
CA HIS A 336 -13.41 -7.75 -8.81
C HIS A 336 -12.92 -9.20 -8.69
N ARG A 337 -13.75 -10.10 -8.15
CA ARG A 337 -13.44 -11.53 -8.03
C ARG A 337 -13.36 -12.15 -9.43
N GLN A 338 -14.37 -11.94 -10.26
CA GLN A 338 -14.38 -12.42 -11.65
C GLN A 338 -13.23 -11.84 -12.45
N TYR A 339 -12.96 -10.54 -12.37
CA TYR A 339 -11.78 -9.96 -13.03
C TYR A 339 -10.47 -10.64 -12.61
N THR A 340 -10.30 -10.94 -11.32
CA THR A 340 -9.11 -11.64 -10.82
C THR A 340 -8.98 -13.05 -11.42
N LEU A 341 -10.08 -13.81 -11.47
CA LEU A 341 -10.12 -15.14 -12.08
C LEU A 341 -9.83 -15.09 -13.59
N GLU A 342 -10.45 -14.15 -14.29
CA GLU A 342 -10.28 -13.95 -15.72
C GLU A 342 -8.86 -13.48 -16.07
N PHE A 343 -8.28 -12.59 -15.27
CA PHE A 343 -6.90 -12.13 -15.47
C PHE A 343 -5.90 -13.26 -15.20
N TYR A 344 -6.10 -14.06 -14.14
CA TYR A 344 -5.31 -15.27 -13.94
C TYR A 344 -5.45 -16.25 -15.12
N HIS A 345 -6.67 -16.45 -15.62
CA HIS A 345 -6.90 -17.28 -16.80
C HIS A 345 -6.17 -16.75 -18.04
N PHE A 346 -6.24 -15.44 -18.30
CA PHE A 346 -5.49 -14.78 -19.37
C PHE A 346 -3.97 -14.99 -19.20
N LEU A 347 -3.43 -14.75 -17.99
CA LEU A 347 -2.01 -14.91 -17.66
C LEU A 347 -1.49 -16.34 -17.84
N THR A 348 -2.35 -17.35 -17.79
CA THR A 348 -1.97 -18.77 -17.88
C THR A 348 -2.25 -19.41 -19.23
N THR A 349 -3.11 -18.80 -20.07
CA THR A 349 -3.61 -19.43 -21.31
C THR A 349 -3.38 -18.62 -22.58
N ASP A 350 -3.36 -17.28 -22.52
CA ASP A 350 -3.34 -16.45 -23.73
C ASP A 350 -1.94 -16.45 -24.37
N GLN A 351 -1.89 -16.56 -25.71
CA GLN A 351 -0.64 -16.63 -26.48
C GLN A 351 0.16 -15.33 -26.45
N ALA A 352 -0.49 -14.20 -26.17
CA ALA A 352 0.18 -12.90 -26.01
C ALA A 352 1.08 -12.82 -24.77
N VAL A 353 0.85 -13.70 -23.78
CA VAL A 353 1.67 -13.79 -22.56
C VAL A 353 2.90 -14.67 -22.86
N PRO A 354 4.14 -14.32 -22.47
CA PRO A 354 5.29 -15.19 -22.70
C PRO A 354 5.11 -16.57 -22.04
N GLU A 355 5.60 -17.64 -22.68
CA GLU A 355 5.41 -19.02 -22.19
C GLU A 355 5.92 -19.24 -20.77
N GLU A 356 7.08 -18.66 -20.45
CA GLU A 356 7.67 -18.75 -19.10
C GLU A 356 6.81 -18.05 -18.04
N VAL A 357 6.14 -16.96 -18.41
CA VAL A 357 5.18 -16.26 -17.54
C VAL A 357 3.92 -17.11 -17.34
N ARG A 358 3.41 -17.74 -18.42
CA ARG A 358 2.27 -18.68 -18.31
C ARG A 358 2.60 -19.85 -17.38
N LYS A 359 3.76 -20.50 -17.56
CA LYS A 359 4.21 -21.60 -16.70
C LYS A 359 4.35 -21.18 -15.24
N LYS A 360 4.93 -20.01 -14.99
CA LYS A 360 5.07 -19.44 -13.64
C LYS A 360 3.72 -19.32 -12.94
N TYR A 361 2.72 -18.72 -13.58
CA TYR A 361 1.40 -18.54 -12.97
C TYR A 361 0.60 -19.86 -12.91
N ALA A 362 0.72 -20.73 -13.90
CA ALA A 362 0.05 -22.04 -13.92
C ALA A 362 0.55 -22.98 -12.81
N ALA A 363 1.76 -22.76 -12.29
CA ALA A 363 2.29 -23.49 -11.13
C ALA A 363 1.60 -23.10 -9.82
N LEU A 364 1.01 -21.90 -9.75
CA LEU A 364 0.37 -21.34 -8.55
C LEU A 364 -1.10 -21.72 -8.46
N GLY A 365 -1.59 -21.89 -7.24
CA GLY A 365 -3.01 -21.96 -6.90
C GLY A 365 -3.28 -21.30 -5.55
N LEU A 366 -4.54 -21.30 -5.13
CA LEU A 366 -4.96 -20.86 -3.80
C LEU A 366 -4.42 -21.81 -2.71
N CYS A 367 -4.33 -21.35 -1.47
CA CYS A 367 -3.90 -22.15 -0.33
C CYS A 367 -5.08 -22.88 0.32
N ARG A 368 -5.00 -24.22 0.46
CA ARG A 368 -6.03 -25.07 1.08
C ARG A 368 -6.27 -24.74 2.55
N ASP A 369 -5.24 -24.29 3.25
CA ASP A 369 -5.30 -23.93 4.66
C ASP A 369 -5.68 -22.47 4.93
N GLU A 370 -5.92 -21.68 3.89
CA GLU A 370 -6.42 -20.31 4.00
C GLU A 370 -7.87 -20.23 3.57
N PHE A 371 -8.64 -19.39 4.27
CA PHE A 371 -10.02 -19.02 3.95
C PHE A 371 -10.97 -20.21 3.65
N PRO A 372 -10.99 -21.29 4.45
CA PRO A 372 -11.83 -22.46 4.16
C PRO A 372 -13.33 -22.13 4.12
N ASP A 373 -13.77 -21.10 4.84
CA ASP A 373 -15.18 -20.69 4.91
C ASP A 373 -15.65 -19.92 3.66
N THR A 374 -14.73 -19.56 2.76
CA THR A 374 -15.00 -18.80 1.53
C THR A 374 -14.35 -19.47 0.32
N ASP A 375 -14.36 -20.81 0.29
CA ASP A 375 -13.80 -21.63 -0.80
C ASP A 375 -12.35 -21.26 -1.14
N HIS A 376 -11.55 -20.96 -0.11
CA HIS A 376 -10.16 -20.52 -0.19
C HIS A 376 -9.94 -19.15 -0.84
N TRP A 377 -11.02 -18.40 -1.09
CA TRP A 377 -10.96 -17.04 -1.61
C TRP A 377 -10.81 -16.02 -0.47
N PRO A 378 -9.98 -14.98 -0.63
CA PRO A 378 -9.89 -13.90 0.36
C PRO A 378 -11.26 -13.24 0.62
N PRO A 379 -11.74 -13.18 1.88
CA PRO A 379 -13.07 -12.69 2.21
C PRO A 379 -13.18 -11.16 2.17
N GLN A 380 -12.06 -10.44 2.01
CA GLN A 380 -11.99 -8.99 2.08
C GLN A 380 -11.48 -8.39 0.77
N LEU A 381 -12.30 -7.54 0.15
CA LEU A 381 -11.82 -6.65 -0.91
C LEU A 381 -10.94 -5.56 -0.29
N TYR A 382 -9.76 -5.31 -0.85
CA TYR A 382 -8.86 -4.28 -0.34
C TYR A 382 -9.29 -2.88 -0.77
N VAL A 383 -10.19 -2.30 0.03
CA VAL A 383 -10.62 -0.91 -0.04
C VAL A 383 -9.46 -0.02 0.43
N ARG A 384 -8.85 0.73 -0.50
CA ARG A 384 -7.72 1.62 -0.20
C ARG A 384 -8.17 2.99 0.26
N GLU A 385 -9.30 3.44 -0.26
CA GLU A 385 -9.81 4.79 -0.09
C GLU A 385 -11.32 4.74 -0.26
N GLY A 386 -12.06 5.21 0.75
CA GLY A 386 -13.51 5.36 0.71
C GLY A 386 -13.91 6.81 0.92
N ARG A 387 -15.02 7.04 1.63
CA ARG A 387 -15.35 8.38 2.12
C ARG A 387 -14.23 8.89 3.04
N ARG A 388 -14.03 10.20 3.03
CA ARG A 388 -13.21 10.93 4.00
C ARG A 388 -14.09 11.95 4.71
N MET A 389 -14.08 11.93 6.03
CA MET A 389 -14.81 12.89 6.84
C MET A 389 -14.39 14.33 6.51
N GLN A 390 -15.31 15.28 6.53
CA GLN A 390 -14.99 16.71 6.59
C GLN A 390 -15.05 17.15 8.05
N GLY A 391 -14.01 16.79 8.80
CA GLY A 391 -13.95 16.94 10.26
C GLY A 391 -13.42 18.30 10.73
N MET A 392 -13.02 18.35 12.00
CA MET A 392 -12.45 19.56 12.62
C MET A 392 -11.07 19.95 12.04
N TYR A 393 -10.37 19.01 11.39
CA TYR A 393 -9.10 19.26 10.70
C TYR A 393 -8.94 18.33 9.52
N VAL A 394 -8.48 18.84 8.38
CA VAL A 394 -8.21 18.04 7.18
C VAL A 394 -6.69 17.88 7.05
N VAL A 395 -6.20 16.65 7.21
CA VAL A 395 -4.77 16.34 6.98
C VAL A 395 -4.47 16.33 5.48
N SER A 396 -3.44 17.08 5.08
CA SER A 396 -3.06 17.36 3.69
C SER A 396 -1.59 16.99 3.38
N GLU A 397 -1.18 17.10 2.12
CA GLU A 397 0.22 16.99 1.67
C GLU A 397 1.16 17.90 2.46
N ASP A 398 0.71 19.12 2.76
CA ASP A 398 1.50 20.12 3.49
C ASP A 398 1.82 19.65 4.92
N ASP A 399 0.84 19.04 5.59
CA ASP A 399 1.04 18.44 6.91
C ASP A 399 2.08 17.32 6.89
N ILE A 400 2.17 16.56 5.79
CA ILE A 400 3.10 15.44 5.67
C ILE A 400 4.51 15.92 5.33
N LEU A 401 4.63 16.86 4.38
CA LEU A 401 5.92 17.23 3.78
C LEU A 401 6.58 18.46 4.40
N LYS A 402 5.80 19.40 4.95
CA LYS A 402 6.29 20.74 5.35
C LYS A 402 5.99 21.09 6.80
N ASN A 403 4.79 20.75 7.29
CA ASN A 403 4.31 21.12 8.62
C ASN A 403 3.97 19.88 9.47
N PRO A 404 4.95 19.00 9.79
CA PRO A 404 4.71 17.68 10.39
C PRO A 404 4.27 17.71 11.86
N THR A 405 4.40 18.84 12.56
CA THR A 405 4.07 18.97 13.99
C THR A 405 2.65 19.48 14.19
N LYS A 406 1.94 18.88 15.15
CA LYS A 406 0.63 19.33 15.65
C LYS A 406 0.64 19.41 17.18
N GLU A 407 -0.27 20.19 17.75
CA GLU A 407 -0.37 20.44 19.19
C GLU A 407 -1.06 19.28 19.93
N ASP A 408 -1.92 18.54 19.23
CA ASP A 408 -2.75 17.46 19.74
C ASP A 408 -2.49 16.11 19.05
N PRO A 409 -1.23 15.65 18.88
CA PRO A 409 -0.94 14.42 18.17
C PRO A 409 -1.53 13.20 18.86
N ILE A 410 -2.19 12.36 18.09
CA ILE A 410 -2.58 11.02 18.53
C ILE A 410 -1.74 9.94 17.87
N VAL A 411 -1.13 10.23 16.72
CA VAL A 411 -0.38 9.26 15.93
C VAL A 411 0.82 9.93 15.26
N VAL A 412 1.93 9.18 15.15
CA VAL A 412 3.05 9.49 14.26
C VAL A 412 3.07 8.50 13.10
N SER A 413 2.60 8.92 11.93
CA SER A 413 2.68 8.15 10.69
C SER A 413 3.98 8.46 9.96
N SER A 414 4.45 7.55 9.12
CA SER A 414 5.67 7.74 8.33
C SER A 414 5.74 6.92 7.04
N PHE A 415 4.59 6.44 6.57
CA PHE A 415 4.51 5.76 5.28
C PHE A 415 4.71 6.77 4.14
N PRO A 416 5.25 6.40 2.97
CA PRO A 416 5.32 7.29 1.82
C PRO A 416 3.93 7.69 1.31
N ILE A 417 3.79 8.86 0.69
CA ILE A 417 2.58 9.17 -0.07
C ILE A 417 2.57 8.27 -1.30
N ASP A 418 1.63 7.31 -1.39
CA ASP A 418 1.44 6.50 -2.59
C ASP A 418 -0.05 6.25 -2.94
N SER A 419 -0.33 6.35 -4.24
CA SER A 419 -1.66 6.13 -4.80
C SER A 419 -1.52 5.21 -6.01
N HIS A 420 -2.49 4.31 -6.17
CA HIS A 420 -2.58 3.46 -7.36
C HIS A 420 -3.46 4.13 -8.43
N ASP A 421 -3.58 3.48 -9.59
CA ASP A 421 -4.36 4.00 -10.70
C ASP A 421 -5.83 4.23 -10.32
N CYS A 422 -6.38 5.38 -10.70
CA CYS A 422 -7.79 5.72 -10.58
C CYS A 422 -8.53 5.46 -11.90
N GLN A 423 -7.86 5.73 -13.04
CA GLN A 423 -8.44 5.62 -14.38
C GLN A 423 -7.43 5.05 -15.38
N ARG A 424 -7.93 4.45 -16.46
CA ARG A 424 -7.16 4.10 -17.66
C ARG A 424 -7.70 4.87 -18.85
N VAL A 425 -6.92 5.82 -19.36
CA VAL A 425 -7.39 6.81 -20.32
C VAL A 425 -6.85 6.53 -21.72
N ALA A 426 -7.72 6.49 -22.72
CA ALA A 426 -7.33 6.48 -24.13
C ALA A 426 -7.22 7.91 -24.67
N PHE A 427 -6.14 8.16 -25.41
CA PHE A 427 -5.84 9.44 -26.03
C PHE A 427 -6.20 9.43 -27.52
N GLU A 428 -6.47 10.61 -28.08
CA GLU A 428 -6.79 10.78 -29.52
C GLU A 428 -5.64 10.35 -30.44
N ASP A 429 -4.39 10.46 -29.97
CA ASP A 429 -3.20 9.95 -30.67
C ASP A 429 -3.12 8.41 -30.71
N GLY A 430 -4.13 7.73 -30.16
CA GLY A 430 -4.21 6.29 -30.09
C GLY A 430 -3.23 5.69 -29.11
N THR A 431 -2.79 6.41 -28.07
CA THR A 431 -2.08 5.86 -26.92
C THR A 431 -3.02 5.65 -25.72
N VAL A 432 -2.58 4.87 -24.73
CA VAL A 432 -3.31 4.67 -23.47
C VAL A 432 -2.40 4.96 -22.29
N ALA A 433 -2.91 5.56 -21.23
CA ALA A 433 -2.16 5.73 -19.99
C ALA A 433 -3.01 5.37 -18.78
N ASP A 434 -2.38 4.74 -17.80
CA ASP A 434 -2.93 4.70 -16.46
C ASP A 434 -2.70 6.05 -15.75
N GLU A 435 -3.74 6.50 -15.08
CA GLU A 435 -3.88 7.82 -14.47
C GLU A 435 -4.18 7.65 -12.97
N GLY A 436 -3.68 8.56 -12.15
CA GLY A 436 -3.98 8.65 -10.72
C GLY A 436 -2.86 8.11 -9.82
N THR A 437 -1.91 7.37 -10.37
CA THR A 437 -0.77 6.88 -9.61
C THR A 437 0.03 8.04 -8.98
N ILE A 438 0.41 7.87 -7.72
CA ILE A 438 1.47 8.63 -7.05
C ILE A 438 2.51 7.60 -6.63
N PHE A 439 3.69 7.60 -7.25
CA PHE A 439 4.76 6.71 -6.80
C PHE A 439 5.24 7.11 -5.39
N PRO A 440 5.69 6.16 -4.56
CA PRO A 440 6.02 6.41 -3.16
C PRO A 440 6.94 7.62 -2.96
N VAL A 441 6.39 8.68 -2.36
CA VAL A 441 7.15 9.88 -2.00
C VAL A 441 7.93 9.60 -0.72
N ARG A 442 9.19 9.19 -0.88
CA ARG A 442 10.09 8.82 0.22
C ARG A 442 10.94 9.99 0.68
N MET A 443 11.36 9.93 1.93
CA MET A 443 12.43 10.80 2.42
C MET A 443 13.75 10.42 1.72
N PRO A 444 14.51 11.37 1.14
CA PRO A 444 15.75 11.08 0.43
C PRO A 444 16.71 10.20 1.24
N GLY A 445 17.30 9.21 0.57
CA GLY A 445 18.23 8.26 1.20
C GLY A 445 17.59 7.25 2.17
N ARG A 446 16.26 7.19 2.26
CA ARG A 446 15.53 6.29 3.17
C ARG A 446 14.52 5.41 2.45
N ARG A 447 14.11 4.33 3.13
CA ARG A 447 13.09 3.38 2.64
C ARG A 447 11.67 3.76 3.04
N HIS A 448 11.50 4.78 3.88
CA HIS A 448 10.23 5.21 4.43
C HIS A 448 9.85 6.64 3.99
N GLY A 449 8.62 7.05 4.28
CA GLY A 449 8.11 8.41 4.05
C GLY A 449 8.62 9.42 5.08
N TYR A 450 8.04 10.61 5.06
CA TYR A 450 8.27 11.63 6.07
C TYR A 450 7.47 11.30 7.32
N ALA A 451 8.03 11.49 8.51
CA ALA A 451 7.30 11.28 9.75
C ALA A 451 6.47 12.54 10.10
N TYR A 452 5.19 12.37 10.42
CA TYR A 452 4.27 13.47 10.70
C TYR A 452 3.22 13.10 11.75
N HIS A 453 2.72 14.10 12.46
CA HIS A 453 1.63 13.98 13.41
C HIS A 453 0.28 13.93 12.68
N ILE A 454 -0.56 12.98 13.08
CA ILE A 454 -2.00 13.07 12.86
C ILE A 454 -2.63 13.59 14.16
N PRO A 455 -3.32 14.75 14.11
CA PRO A 455 -3.90 15.36 15.30
C PRO A 455 -5.23 14.72 15.70
N TYR A 456 -5.62 14.82 16.97
CA TYR A 456 -6.88 14.30 17.50
C TYR A 456 -8.08 14.82 16.72
N ARG A 457 -8.09 16.13 16.44
CA ARG A 457 -9.13 16.79 15.63
C ARG A 457 -9.32 16.23 14.20
N ALA A 458 -8.40 15.43 13.67
CA ALA A 458 -8.57 14.79 12.35
C ALA A 458 -9.55 13.60 12.38
N ILE A 459 -9.78 12.99 13.55
CA ILE A 459 -10.74 11.88 13.72
C ILE A 459 -12.06 12.33 14.34
N LEU A 460 -12.27 13.65 14.48
CA LEU A 460 -13.49 14.23 15.06
C LEU A 460 -14.36 14.91 14.00
N PRO A 461 -15.66 14.61 13.96
CA PRO A 461 -16.62 15.40 13.22
C PRO A 461 -16.77 16.80 13.84
N GLN A 462 -17.35 17.73 13.07
CA GLN A 462 -17.77 19.02 13.63
C GLN A 462 -18.78 18.78 14.76
N ALA A 463 -18.64 19.47 15.90
CA ALA A 463 -19.45 19.19 17.09
C ALA A 463 -20.97 19.31 16.85
N ASN A 464 -21.39 20.23 15.99
CA ASN A 464 -22.80 20.39 15.61
C ASN A 464 -23.32 19.29 14.67
N GLN A 465 -22.43 18.49 14.07
CA GLN A 465 -22.79 17.35 13.24
C GLN A 465 -22.86 16.06 14.04
N CYS A 466 -21.91 15.81 14.95
CA CYS A 466 -21.96 14.66 15.86
C CYS A 466 -21.02 14.86 17.04
N ASP A 467 -21.47 14.69 18.28
CA ASP A 467 -20.67 15.03 19.47
C ASP A 467 -20.18 13.80 20.29
N ASN A 468 -20.52 12.60 19.84
CA ASN A 468 -20.11 11.35 20.48
C ASN A 468 -19.58 10.28 19.50
N LEU A 469 -19.05 10.71 18.34
CA LEU A 469 -18.52 9.82 17.29
C LEU A 469 -17.04 10.11 16.98
N LEU A 470 -16.21 9.07 16.89
CA LEU A 470 -14.84 9.15 16.37
C LEU A 470 -14.69 8.34 15.07
N VAL A 471 -13.87 8.83 14.14
CA VAL A 471 -13.69 8.22 12.80
C VAL A 471 -12.19 8.01 12.49
N PRO A 472 -11.57 6.91 12.97
CA PRO A 472 -10.14 6.66 12.77
C PRO A 472 -9.75 6.17 11.36
N VAL A 473 -10.67 5.57 10.59
CA VAL A 473 -10.35 4.95 9.30
C VAL A 473 -10.69 5.89 8.13
N ALA A 474 -11.96 6.28 8.04
CA ALA A 474 -12.47 7.29 7.10
C ALA A 474 -12.20 8.74 7.58
N LEU A 475 -11.07 8.95 8.27
CA LEU A 475 -10.72 10.20 8.93
C LEU A 475 -10.63 11.40 7.96
N SER A 476 -10.58 12.60 8.55
CA SER A 476 -10.58 13.85 7.81
C SER A 476 -9.20 14.16 7.19
N CYS A 477 -9.10 13.97 5.88
CA CYS A 477 -7.90 14.19 5.09
C CYS A 477 -8.22 14.41 3.60
N THR A 478 -7.23 14.86 2.82
CA THR A 478 -7.29 14.94 1.36
C THR A 478 -6.96 13.58 0.72
N HIS A 479 -7.16 13.42 -0.59
CA HIS A 479 -6.73 12.26 -1.37
C HIS A 479 -5.21 12.04 -1.28
N VAL A 480 -4.44 13.12 -1.30
CA VAL A 480 -2.99 13.03 -1.12
C VAL A 480 -2.64 12.65 0.33
N GLY A 481 -3.37 13.20 1.31
CA GLY A 481 -3.21 12.84 2.72
C GLY A 481 -3.48 11.37 3.00
N ILE A 482 -4.64 10.85 2.56
CA ILE A 482 -5.04 9.45 2.79
C ILE A 482 -4.05 8.46 2.15
N SER A 483 -3.40 8.85 1.04
CA SER A 483 -2.38 8.06 0.34
C SER A 483 -1.13 7.75 1.20
N SER A 484 -0.94 8.44 2.33
CA SER A 484 0.10 8.14 3.34
C SER A 484 -0.49 7.55 4.63
N ILE A 485 -1.79 7.72 4.87
CA ILE A 485 -2.44 7.34 6.14
C ILE A 485 -3.04 5.92 6.07
N ARG A 486 -3.55 5.50 4.91
CA ARG A 486 -4.38 4.29 4.73
C ARG A 486 -3.71 2.94 5.00
N VAL A 487 -2.45 2.91 5.39
CA VAL A 487 -1.73 1.65 5.61
C VAL A 487 -2.00 1.12 7.02
N GLU A 488 -2.01 -0.20 7.14
CA GLU A 488 -2.45 -0.90 8.34
C GLU A 488 -1.65 -0.53 9.60
N PRO A 489 -0.33 -0.25 9.55
CA PRO A 489 0.38 0.28 10.71
C PRO A 489 -0.24 1.55 11.29
N THR A 490 -0.60 2.50 10.42
CA THR A 490 -1.17 3.79 10.81
C THR A 490 -2.64 3.65 11.23
N TRP A 491 -3.43 2.85 10.52
CA TRP A 491 -4.83 2.60 10.92
C TRP A 491 -4.96 1.87 12.27
N MET A 492 -4.08 0.91 12.58
CA MET A 492 -4.11 0.22 13.87
C MET A 492 -3.87 1.19 15.04
N ILE A 493 -2.89 2.10 14.93
CA ILE A 493 -2.60 3.09 15.98
C ILE A 493 -3.63 4.24 16.03
N LEU A 494 -4.24 4.61 14.89
CA LEU A 494 -5.39 5.52 14.86
C LEU A 494 -6.60 4.90 15.57
N GLY A 495 -6.87 3.63 15.28
CA GLY A 495 -7.90 2.85 15.95
C GLY A 495 -7.68 2.77 17.46
N GLN A 496 -6.48 2.40 17.89
CA GLN A 496 -6.10 2.41 19.31
C GLN A 496 -6.36 3.77 19.96
N SER A 497 -5.95 4.86 19.32
CA SER A 497 -6.17 6.23 19.81
C SER A 497 -7.66 6.54 19.98
N ALA A 498 -8.46 6.20 18.97
CA ALA A 498 -9.90 6.44 18.98
C ALA A 498 -10.60 5.62 20.08
N GLY A 499 -10.19 4.38 20.30
CA GLY A 499 -10.71 3.54 21.38
C GLY A 499 -10.42 4.12 22.77
N ILE A 500 -9.19 4.60 23.00
CA ILE A 500 -8.80 5.28 24.24
C ILE A 500 -9.64 6.53 24.44
N ALA A 501 -9.74 7.39 23.42
CA ALA A 501 -10.54 8.61 23.49
C ALA A 501 -12.03 8.33 23.74
N ALA A 502 -12.61 7.34 23.06
CA ALA A 502 -14.00 6.92 23.23
C ALA A 502 -14.31 6.49 24.66
N ALA A 503 -13.46 5.64 25.24
CA ALA A 503 -13.63 5.15 26.60
C ALA A 503 -13.46 6.26 27.65
N VAL A 504 -12.46 7.13 27.47
CA VAL A 504 -12.20 8.23 28.42
C VAL A 504 -13.30 9.30 28.34
N ALA A 505 -13.81 9.63 27.15
CA ALA A 505 -14.94 10.54 27.01
C ALA A 505 -16.22 9.96 27.64
N ALA A 506 -16.46 8.66 27.47
CA ALA A 506 -17.57 7.94 28.09
C ALA A 506 -17.44 7.84 29.62
N GLU A 507 -16.22 7.73 30.16
CA GLU A 507 -15.91 7.75 31.59
C GLU A 507 -16.18 9.15 32.19
N ASP A 508 -15.70 10.20 31.53
CA ASP A 508 -15.78 11.58 32.02
C ASP A 508 -17.15 12.23 31.78
N GLY A 509 -17.99 11.65 30.93
CA GLY A 509 -19.29 12.21 30.56
C GLY A 509 -19.16 13.51 29.76
N VAL A 510 -18.15 13.58 28.89
CA VAL A 510 -17.89 14.73 28.00
C VAL A 510 -18.08 14.33 26.55
N THR A 511 -18.33 15.31 25.68
CA THR A 511 -18.29 15.09 24.23
C THR A 511 -16.89 14.69 23.79
N VAL A 512 -16.77 14.02 22.65
CA VAL A 512 -15.46 13.61 22.14
C VAL A 512 -14.60 14.83 21.76
N GLN A 513 -15.23 15.96 21.42
CA GLN A 513 -14.56 17.23 21.14
C GLN A 513 -14.08 17.96 22.41
N ASP A 514 -14.81 17.85 23.52
CA ASP A 514 -14.48 18.53 24.78
C ASP A 514 -13.49 17.73 25.65
N LEU A 515 -13.09 16.53 25.24
CA LEU A 515 -12.10 15.72 25.93
C LEU A 515 -10.76 16.46 26.06
N PRO A 516 -10.27 16.79 27.27
CA PRO A 516 -9.01 17.51 27.42
C PRO A 516 -7.83 16.72 26.87
N TYR A 517 -7.11 17.30 25.90
CA TYR A 517 -6.03 16.60 25.21
C TYR A 517 -4.92 16.10 26.16
N GLU A 518 -4.57 16.84 27.21
CA GLU A 518 -3.56 16.36 28.19
C GLU A 518 -4.00 15.08 28.93
N ARG A 519 -5.31 14.90 29.15
CA ARG A 519 -5.85 13.65 29.69
C ARG A 519 -5.69 12.53 28.67
N LEU A 520 -6.10 12.77 27.42
CA LEU A 520 -5.97 11.80 26.33
C LEU A 520 -4.49 11.39 26.14
N LYS A 521 -3.60 12.36 25.97
CA LYS A 521 -2.15 12.17 25.82
C LYS A 521 -1.57 11.26 26.90
N LYS A 522 -1.92 11.48 28.17
CA LYS A 522 -1.47 10.64 29.29
C LYS A 522 -1.90 9.17 29.11
N ARG A 523 -3.13 8.94 28.64
CA ARG A 523 -3.65 7.58 28.40
C ARG A 523 -3.04 6.93 27.15
N LEU A 524 -2.86 7.68 26.06
CA LEU A 524 -2.17 7.20 24.86
C LEU A 524 -0.76 6.69 25.18
N LEU A 525 0.02 7.48 25.93
CA LEU A 525 1.35 7.09 26.38
C LEU A 525 1.32 5.88 27.32
N ALA A 526 0.32 5.80 28.21
CA ALA A 526 0.16 4.65 29.11
C ALA A 526 -0.15 3.34 28.35
N GLN A 527 -0.79 3.41 27.18
CA GLN A 527 -0.98 2.26 26.29
C GLN A 527 0.12 2.08 25.23
N GLY A 528 1.27 2.74 25.42
CA GLY A 528 2.47 2.51 24.61
C GLY A 528 2.47 3.16 23.23
N GLN A 529 1.59 4.14 22.98
CA GLN A 529 1.69 4.96 21.77
C GLN A 529 2.88 5.92 21.82
N VAL A 530 3.40 6.24 20.63
CA VAL A 530 4.47 7.21 20.44
C VAL A 530 3.87 8.46 19.79
N LEU A 531 4.07 9.60 20.44
CA LEU A 531 3.52 10.90 20.02
C LEU A 531 4.60 11.90 19.62
N GLU A 532 5.88 11.53 19.76
CA GLU A 532 7.02 12.37 19.41
C GLU A 532 7.53 12.00 18.02
N LEU A 533 7.83 12.99 17.19
CA LEU A 533 8.49 12.76 15.91
C LEU A 533 9.87 12.12 16.13
N PRO A 534 10.24 11.12 15.30
CA PRO A 534 11.47 10.39 15.48
C PRO A 534 12.69 11.27 15.17
N LYS A 535 13.73 11.16 16.00
CA LYS A 535 15.07 11.65 15.65
C LYS A 535 15.72 10.62 14.74
N LEU A 536 15.81 10.93 13.45
CA LEU A 536 16.40 10.04 12.48
C LEU A 536 17.93 10.17 12.47
N PRO A 537 18.69 9.06 12.36
CA PRO A 537 20.16 9.11 12.32
C PRO A 537 20.63 9.88 11.09
N GLU A 538 21.69 10.68 11.22
CA GLU A 538 22.26 11.40 10.06
C GLU A 538 22.60 10.43 8.94
N LEU A 539 22.22 10.80 7.72
CA LEU A 539 22.69 10.09 6.53
C LEU A 539 24.13 10.53 6.26
N PRO A 540 24.99 9.66 5.73
CA PRO A 540 26.27 10.11 5.21
C PRO A 540 26.02 11.24 4.21
N GLU A 541 26.77 12.34 4.31
CA GLU A 541 26.65 13.50 3.41
C GLU A 541 26.65 13.00 1.95
N PRO A 542 25.55 13.22 1.20
CA PRO A 542 25.57 12.96 -0.23
C PRO A 542 26.61 13.90 -0.84
N SER A 543 27.63 13.36 -1.50
CA SER A 543 28.66 14.18 -2.14
C SER A 543 28.01 15.12 -3.15
N ASN A 544 28.00 16.42 -2.83
CA ASN A 544 27.31 17.51 -3.52
C ASN A 544 27.95 17.95 -4.85
N GLU A 545 28.92 17.21 -5.37
CA GLU A 545 29.46 17.52 -6.68
C GLU A 545 28.51 16.94 -7.74
N GLY A 546 28.14 17.76 -8.73
CA GLY A 546 27.35 17.32 -9.88
C GLY A 546 28.10 16.29 -10.72
N SER A 547 27.74 16.17 -12.00
CA SER A 547 28.55 15.41 -12.94
C SER A 547 29.95 16.03 -13.10
N ILE A 548 30.99 15.21 -13.10
CA ILE A 548 32.37 15.63 -13.34
C ILE A 548 32.69 15.43 -14.81
N PRO A 549 32.99 16.49 -15.58
CA PRO A 549 33.37 16.34 -16.99
C PRO A 549 34.67 15.54 -17.11
N LYS A 550 34.71 14.51 -17.97
CA LYS A 550 35.89 13.65 -18.15
C LYS A 550 37.13 14.44 -18.59
N LYS A 551 36.92 15.56 -19.31
CA LYS A 551 37.98 16.49 -19.73
C LYS A 551 38.67 17.22 -18.56
N SER A 552 38.07 17.25 -17.38
CA SER A 552 38.66 17.88 -16.19
C SER A 552 39.63 16.95 -15.44
N LEU A 553 39.65 15.67 -15.80
CA LEU A 553 40.41 14.62 -15.13
C LEU A 553 41.69 14.32 -15.92
N ALA A 554 42.76 13.97 -15.19
CA ALA A 554 44.05 13.64 -15.80
C ALA A 554 44.06 12.24 -16.43
N GLY A 555 44.96 12.01 -17.39
CA GLY A 555 45.12 10.72 -18.04
C GLY A 555 44.03 10.43 -19.07
N ILE A 556 43.80 9.14 -19.35
CA ILE A 556 42.73 8.69 -20.24
C ILE A 556 41.55 8.31 -19.36
N VAL A 557 40.40 8.94 -19.57
CA VAL A 557 39.15 8.63 -18.87
C VAL A 557 38.17 8.01 -19.86
N LEU A 558 37.63 6.84 -19.48
CA LEU A 558 36.67 6.06 -20.23
C LEU A 558 35.37 6.04 -19.42
N ASP A 559 34.38 6.79 -19.89
CA ASP A 559 33.05 6.91 -19.28
C ASP A 559 32.14 5.76 -19.70
N ASP A 560 31.08 5.44 -18.96
CA ASP A 560 30.14 4.37 -19.33
C ASP A 560 29.59 4.53 -20.76
N THR A 561 29.39 5.78 -21.21
CA THR A 561 28.96 6.09 -22.57
C THR A 561 29.99 5.79 -23.67
N ASP A 562 31.27 5.59 -23.31
CA ASP A 562 32.34 5.18 -24.23
C ASP A 562 32.42 3.64 -24.38
N ALA A 563 31.64 2.86 -23.60
CA ALA A 563 31.64 1.41 -23.64
C ALA A 563 30.70 0.84 -24.72
N GLN A 564 31.10 -0.26 -25.36
CA GLN A 564 30.19 -1.14 -26.06
C GLN A 564 29.51 -2.07 -25.04
N LEU A 565 28.21 -1.91 -24.85
CA LEU A 565 27.41 -2.70 -23.90
C LEU A 565 26.74 -3.89 -24.57
N GLU A 566 26.86 -5.05 -23.95
CA GLU A 566 26.14 -6.29 -24.27
C GLU A 566 25.36 -6.76 -23.03
N GLY A 567 24.20 -7.38 -23.24
CA GLY A 567 23.32 -7.81 -22.16
C GLY A 567 22.43 -6.70 -21.59
N ALA A 568 21.90 -6.92 -20.39
CA ALA A 568 20.98 -5.98 -19.74
C ALA A 568 21.76 -4.97 -18.89
N TRP A 569 21.71 -3.70 -19.30
CA TRP A 569 22.23 -2.55 -18.58
C TRP A 569 21.16 -1.48 -18.45
N SER A 570 21.04 -0.90 -17.26
CA SER A 570 20.12 0.21 -16.97
C SER A 570 20.92 1.45 -16.57
N HIS A 571 20.58 2.59 -17.15
CA HIS A 571 21.20 3.87 -16.83
C HIS A 571 20.59 4.50 -15.57
N SER A 572 21.40 5.14 -14.73
CA SER A 572 20.97 5.82 -13.52
C SER A 572 21.81 7.07 -13.21
N THR A 573 21.22 7.98 -12.44
CA THR A 573 21.87 9.20 -11.91
C THR A 573 21.72 9.32 -10.39
N ASN A 574 21.28 8.24 -9.73
CA ASN A 574 20.88 8.26 -8.32
C ASN A 574 22.05 8.49 -7.35
N PHE A 575 23.27 8.12 -7.73
CA PHE A 575 24.47 8.38 -6.97
C PHE A 575 25.28 9.47 -7.67
N LYS A 576 25.81 10.39 -6.86
CA LYS A 576 26.58 11.55 -7.30
C LYS A 576 27.82 11.74 -6.41
N PRO A 577 28.87 12.37 -6.94
CA PRO A 577 29.05 12.73 -8.35
C PRO A 577 29.19 11.49 -9.22
N ASN A 578 28.83 11.62 -10.49
CA ASN A 578 29.14 10.66 -11.54
C ASN A 578 30.10 11.31 -12.54
N ILE A 579 30.78 10.50 -13.36
CA ILE A 579 31.51 11.03 -14.50
C ILE A 579 30.49 11.32 -15.62
N GLU A 580 30.67 12.46 -16.30
CA GLU A 580 29.81 12.96 -17.39
C GLU A 580 28.31 13.09 -17.11
N LYS A 581 27.49 12.03 -17.23
CA LYS A 581 26.02 12.17 -17.18
C LYS A 581 25.31 11.15 -16.30
N GLY A 582 26.02 10.15 -15.79
CA GLY A 582 25.39 9.03 -15.11
C GLY A 582 26.31 7.85 -14.98
N TYR A 583 25.72 6.69 -14.81
CA TYR A 583 26.40 5.41 -14.84
C TYR A 583 25.39 4.34 -15.29
N VAL A 584 25.89 3.17 -15.67
CA VAL A 584 25.05 1.99 -15.92
C VAL A 584 25.23 0.95 -14.84
N HIS A 585 24.18 0.15 -14.64
CA HIS A 585 24.22 -1.02 -13.78
C HIS A 585 23.54 -2.22 -14.43
N ASP A 586 23.98 -3.43 -14.07
CA ASP A 586 23.32 -4.66 -14.49
C ASP A 586 22.04 -4.95 -13.67
N GLU A 587 21.43 -6.11 -13.86
CA GLU A 587 20.26 -6.57 -13.08
C GLU A 587 20.63 -7.49 -11.90
N ALA A 588 21.89 -7.46 -11.44
CA ALA A 588 22.42 -8.29 -10.35
C ALA A 588 22.19 -9.81 -10.53
N LYS A 589 22.35 -10.30 -11.76
CA LYS A 589 22.06 -11.70 -12.11
C LYS A 589 23.23 -12.66 -11.92
N GLY A 590 24.47 -12.16 -12.05
CA GLY A 590 25.66 -13.01 -11.90
C GLY A 590 25.88 -14.03 -13.04
N ASP A 591 25.16 -13.90 -14.17
CA ASP A 591 25.04 -14.92 -15.21
C ASP A 591 26.09 -14.83 -16.33
N GLY A 592 26.91 -13.78 -16.33
CA GLY A 592 27.93 -13.54 -17.34
C GLY A 592 27.41 -12.98 -18.67
N LEU A 593 26.13 -12.64 -18.76
CA LEU A 593 25.50 -12.13 -19.99
C LEU A 593 25.68 -10.62 -20.16
N SER A 594 25.85 -9.86 -19.06
CA SER A 594 26.09 -8.42 -19.13
C SER A 594 27.58 -8.12 -19.18
N ARG A 595 28.01 -7.43 -20.24
CA ARG A 595 29.40 -7.04 -20.47
C ARG A 595 29.48 -5.60 -20.99
N ALA A 596 30.48 -4.86 -20.51
CA ALA A 596 30.85 -3.55 -21.01
C ALA A 596 32.29 -3.61 -21.51
N THR A 597 32.50 -3.25 -22.78
CA THR A 597 33.78 -3.38 -23.46
C THR A 597 34.30 -2.01 -23.89
N PHE A 598 35.50 -1.64 -23.45
CA PHE A 598 36.23 -0.47 -23.93
C PHE A 598 37.32 -0.91 -24.91
N LYS A 599 37.46 -0.19 -26.02
CA LYS A 599 38.56 -0.35 -26.97
C LYS A 599 39.27 0.97 -27.16
N LEU A 600 40.57 1.01 -26.93
CA LEU A 600 41.38 2.23 -27.03
C LEU A 600 42.83 1.93 -27.42
N SER A 601 43.52 2.92 -27.97
CA SER A 601 44.97 2.90 -28.12
C SER A 601 45.60 3.84 -27.10
N VAL A 602 46.65 3.40 -26.40
CA VAL A 602 47.39 4.28 -25.47
C VAL A 602 48.47 5.06 -26.20
N PRO A 603 48.76 6.32 -25.83
CA PRO A 603 49.68 7.17 -26.56
C PRO A 603 51.16 6.76 -26.41
N LYS A 604 51.50 5.96 -25.39
CA LYS A 604 52.86 5.50 -25.13
C LYS A 604 52.85 4.16 -24.40
N SER A 605 53.69 3.21 -24.83
CA SER A 605 53.89 1.96 -24.10
C SER A 605 54.48 2.24 -22.71
N GLY A 606 53.94 1.60 -21.67
CA GLY A 606 54.39 1.83 -20.30
C GLY A 606 53.48 1.19 -19.25
N ARG A 607 53.81 1.39 -17.97
CA ARG A 607 52.91 1.02 -16.87
C ARG A 607 51.87 2.11 -16.66
N TYR A 608 50.62 1.69 -16.50
CA TYR A 608 49.50 2.56 -16.20
C TYR A 608 48.86 2.13 -14.89
N LEU A 609 48.56 3.12 -14.05
CA LEU A 609 47.68 2.99 -12.91
C LEU A 609 46.24 3.00 -13.43
N VAL A 610 45.46 1.99 -13.04
CA VAL A 610 44.06 1.85 -13.39
C VAL A 610 43.22 2.17 -12.17
N LEU A 611 42.37 3.17 -12.30
CA LEU A 611 41.43 3.58 -11.28
C LEU A 611 40.00 3.35 -11.80
N MET A 612 39.07 3.02 -10.91
CA MET A 612 37.67 2.79 -11.24
C MET A 612 36.77 3.69 -10.39
N ALA A 613 35.83 4.36 -11.06
CA ALA A 613 34.70 5.05 -10.43
C ALA A 613 33.49 4.11 -10.43
N TYR A 614 32.79 4.08 -9.31
CA TYR A 614 31.54 3.34 -9.11
C TYR A 614 30.82 3.88 -7.88
N SER A 615 29.53 3.56 -7.75
CA SER A 615 28.72 3.96 -6.59
C SER A 615 28.69 2.89 -5.50
N PRO A 616 29.45 3.05 -4.39
CA PRO A 616 29.56 2.03 -3.37
C PRO A 616 28.25 1.86 -2.61
N HIS A 617 27.80 0.62 -2.46
CA HIS A 617 26.58 0.30 -1.71
C HIS A 617 26.59 -1.18 -1.26
N PRO A 618 25.95 -1.56 -0.13
CA PRO A 618 25.90 -2.95 0.31
C PRO A 618 25.24 -3.94 -0.67
N THR A 619 24.53 -3.45 -1.69
CA THR A 619 23.90 -4.28 -2.74
C THR A 619 24.80 -4.49 -3.96
N ARG A 620 26.03 -3.96 -3.97
CA ARG A 620 26.96 -4.13 -5.10
C ARG A 620 27.68 -5.46 -5.01
N ALA A 621 28.16 -5.93 -6.16
CA ALA A 621 28.97 -7.12 -6.22
C ALA A 621 30.33 -6.90 -5.55
N LYS A 622 30.80 -7.91 -4.83
CA LYS A 622 32.11 -7.92 -4.15
C LYS A 622 33.25 -8.42 -5.05
N ASN A 623 32.91 -8.91 -6.23
CA ASN A 623 33.81 -9.66 -7.09
C ASN A 623 33.61 -9.33 -8.57
N VAL A 624 33.43 -8.05 -8.93
CA VAL A 624 33.24 -7.64 -10.33
C VAL A 624 34.47 -7.97 -11.17
N PRO A 625 34.38 -8.84 -12.20
CA PRO A 625 35.51 -9.17 -13.06
C PRO A 625 35.84 -8.01 -14.02
N VAL A 626 37.10 -7.55 -13.97
CA VAL A 626 37.68 -6.56 -14.89
C VAL A 626 38.86 -7.21 -15.60
N ARG A 627 38.74 -7.44 -16.91
CA ARG A 627 39.80 -8.00 -17.77
C ARG A 627 40.42 -6.92 -18.62
N ILE A 628 41.74 -6.87 -18.68
CA ILE A 628 42.49 -5.92 -19.51
C ILE A 628 43.43 -6.71 -20.42
N HIS A 629 43.26 -6.56 -21.72
CA HIS A 629 44.11 -7.15 -22.74
C HIS A 629 44.88 -6.06 -23.51
N SER A 630 46.21 -6.13 -23.52
CA SER A 630 47.07 -5.18 -24.25
C SER A 630 48.40 -5.83 -24.66
N GLY A 631 48.82 -5.65 -25.91
CA GLY A 631 50.11 -6.18 -26.40
C GLY A 631 50.27 -7.70 -26.24
N GLY A 632 49.18 -8.47 -26.38
CA GLY A 632 49.17 -9.94 -26.23
C GLY A 632 49.25 -10.44 -24.79
N LYS A 633 49.09 -9.56 -23.79
CA LYS A 633 49.01 -9.90 -22.37
C LYS A 633 47.62 -9.61 -21.84
N GLU A 634 47.15 -10.46 -20.92
CA GLU A 634 45.88 -10.30 -20.22
C GLU A 634 46.10 -10.22 -18.71
N VAL A 635 45.30 -9.40 -18.03
CA VAL A 635 45.16 -9.37 -16.58
C VAL A 635 43.67 -9.42 -16.23
N LEU A 636 43.32 -10.19 -15.20
CA LEU A 636 41.97 -10.26 -14.62
C LEU A 636 42.01 -9.85 -13.15
N TRP A 637 41.18 -8.87 -12.79
CA TRP A 637 40.96 -8.44 -11.40
C TRP A 637 39.51 -8.64 -10.98
N HIS A 638 39.27 -8.86 -9.68
CA HIS A 638 37.94 -8.92 -9.10
C HIS A 638 37.78 -7.76 -8.13
N ILE A 639 36.81 -6.88 -8.39
CA ILE A 639 36.66 -5.61 -7.69
C ILE A 639 35.47 -5.66 -6.73
N ASP A 640 35.71 -5.30 -5.47
CA ASP A 640 34.66 -5.16 -4.46
C ASP A 640 34.04 -3.76 -4.52
N GLN A 641 32.86 -3.68 -5.13
CA GLN A 641 32.12 -2.43 -5.27
C GLN A 641 31.26 -2.10 -4.04
N THR A 642 31.27 -2.92 -2.99
CA THR A 642 30.67 -2.54 -1.71
C THR A 642 31.55 -1.56 -0.92
N GLN A 643 32.83 -1.50 -1.27
CA GLN A 643 33.82 -0.70 -0.56
C GLN A 643 33.73 0.78 -0.92
N PRO A 644 33.70 1.70 0.07
CA PRO A 644 33.64 3.13 -0.19
C PRO A 644 34.88 3.63 -0.95
N LEU A 645 34.71 4.62 -1.83
CA LEU A 645 35.85 5.28 -2.47
C LEU A 645 36.74 5.98 -1.42
N PRO A 646 38.06 6.14 -1.66
CA PRO A 646 38.92 6.86 -0.73
C PRO A 646 38.39 8.29 -0.48
N THR A 647 38.50 8.77 0.76
CA THR A 647 37.95 10.08 1.16
C THR A 647 38.44 11.20 0.22
N GLY A 648 37.49 11.95 -0.35
CA GLY A 648 37.77 13.04 -1.29
C GLY A 648 38.29 12.59 -2.68
N LYS A 649 38.15 11.30 -3.02
CA LYS A 649 38.52 10.75 -4.34
C LYS A 649 37.31 10.14 -5.03
N MET A 650 37.28 10.28 -6.35
CA MET A 650 36.21 9.81 -7.23
C MET A 650 36.50 8.47 -7.89
N PHE A 651 37.75 8.05 -7.81
CA PHE A 651 38.19 6.76 -8.30
C PHE A 651 38.94 6.04 -7.19
N ARG A 652 38.85 4.71 -7.22
CA ARG A 652 39.66 3.80 -6.42
C ARG A 652 40.69 3.13 -7.32
N GLU A 653 41.92 2.98 -6.84
CA GLU A 653 42.92 2.13 -7.49
C GLU A 653 42.47 0.67 -7.50
N ILE A 654 42.40 0.10 -8.69
CA ILE A 654 42.08 -1.33 -8.89
C ILE A 654 43.30 -2.14 -9.30
N GLY A 655 44.35 -1.49 -9.79
CA GLY A 655 45.64 -2.11 -10.02
C GLY A 655 46.53 -1.32 -10.98
N GLN A 656 47.68 -1.91 -11.32
CA GLN A 656 48.58 -1.37 -12.34
C GLN A 656 48.84 -2.43 -13.41
N VAL A 657 48.87 -2.00 -14.68
CA VAL A 657 49.06 -2.88 -15.83
C VAL A 657 50.00 -2.26 -16.84
N ALA A 658 50.79 -3.09 -17.54
CA ALA A 658 51.61 -2.63 -18.65
C ALA A 658 50.75 -2.58 -19.92
N LEU A 659 50.65 -1.42 -20.55
CA LEU A 659 49.90 -1.19 -21.79
C LEU A 659 50.87 -0.94 -22.94
N SER A 660 50.53 -1.44 -24.12
CA SER A 660 51.28 -1.27 -25.36
C SER A 660 50.63 -0.19 -26.22
N ALA A 661 51.44 0.74 -26.74
CA ALA A 661 51.02 1.66 -27.81
C ALA A 661 50.94 0.97 -29.18
N ASP A 662 51.60 -0.19 -29.33
CA ASP A 662 51.53 -1.02 -30.52
C ASP A 662 50.31 -1.96 -30.39
N GLY A 663 49.17 -1.53 -30.94
CA GLY A 663 47.90 -2.26 -30.96
C GLY A 663 46.82 -1.72 -30.01
N ASP A 664 45.62 -2.30 -30.10
CA ASP A 664 44.50 -1.90 -29.25
C ASP A 664 44.59 -2.53 -27.86
N THR A 665 44.24 -1.74 -26.86
CA THR A 665 43.92 -2.19 -25.50
C THR A 665 42.42 -2.42 -25.43
N VAL A 666 42.02 -3.56 -24.88
CA VAL A 666 40.63 -3.93 -24.64
C VAL A 666 40.42 -4.08 -23.14
N ILE A 667 39.40 -3.43 -22.58
CA ILE A 667 39.00 -3.56 -21.18
C ILE A 667 37.57 -4.07 -21.12
N ASP A 668 37.38 -5.26 -20.55
CA ASP A 668 36.07 -5.88 -20.36
C ASP A 668 35.66 -5.86 -18.88
N ILE A 669 34.46 -5.37 -18.61
CA ILE A 669 33.81 -5.45 -17.30
C ILE A 669 32.58 -6.35 -17.45
N GLY A 670 32.52 -7.45 -16.70
CA GLY A 670 31.43 -8.42 -16.79
C GLY A 670 30.68 -8.62 -15.48
N ASN A 671 29.61 -9.41 -15.53
CA ASN A 671 28.85 -9.85 -14.36
C ASN A 671 28.93 -11.37 -14.11
N GLU A 672 29.93 -12.06 -14.66
CA GLU A 672 30.08 -13.50 -14.46
C GLU A 672 30.35 -13.82 -12.98
N GLY A 673 29.46 -14.61 -12.37
CA GLY A 673 29.63 -15.09 -11.00
C GLY A 673 29.52 -14.01 -9.93
N THR A 674 28.98 -12.84 -10.24
CA THR A 674 28.86 -11.73 -9.28
C THR A 674 27.71 -11.91 -8.30
N ASP A 675 27.90 -11.47 -7.05
CA ASP A 675 26.97 -11.65 -5.92
C ASP A 675 26.05 -10.43 -5.65
N GLY A 676 26.05 -9.45 -6.56
CA GLY A 676 25.25 -8.23 -6.46
C GLY A 676 25.26 -7.43 -7.76
N PHE A 677 24.83 -6.18 -7.68
CA PHE A 677 24.84 -5.26 -8.83
C PHE A 677 26.26 -4.92 -9.27
N VAL A 678 26.53 -5.05 -10.56
CA VAL A 678 27.73 -4.51 -11.22
C VAL A 678 27.44 -3.08 -11.65
N ILE A 679 28.29 -2.14 -11.24
CA ILE A 679 28.21 -0.72 -11.60
C ILE A 679 29.38 -0.36 -12.51
N LEU A 680 29.08 0.36 -13.59
CA LEU A 680 30.08 1.01 -14.42
C LEU A 680 29.73 2.50 -14.52
N ASP A 681 30.56 3.32 -13.86
CA ASP A 681 30.58 4.78 -14.03
C ASP A 681 31.74 5.14 -14.97
N ALA A 682 33.00 4.99 -14.54
CA ALA A 682 34.15 5.24 -15.41
C ALA A 682 35.43 4.48 -15.01
N LEU A 683 36.37 4.39 -15.95
CA LEU A 683 37.76 4.01 -15.72
C LEU A 683 38.70 5.19 -15.98
N GLN A 684 39.80 5.27 -15.24
CA GLN A 684 40.85 6.25 -15.44
C GLN A 684 42.21 5.56 -15.52
N LEU A 685 42.96 5.83 -16.59
CA LEU A 685 44.30 5.29 -16.86
C LEU A 685 45.33 6.41 -16.76
N ILE A 686 46.23 6.32 -15.78
CA ILE A 686 47.28 7.32 -15.53
C ILE A 686 48.65 6.67 -15.78
N PRO A 687 49.50 7.22 -16.68
CA PRO A 687 50.86 6.74 -16.85
C PRO A 687 51.64 6.83 -15.54
N VAL A 688 52.30 5.74 -15.15
CA VAL A 688 53.21 5.72 -14.01
C VAL A 688 54.58 6.20 -14.50
N ALA A 689 55.15 7.21 -13.85
CA ALA A 689 56.51 7.65 -14.15
C ALA A 689 57.50 6.49 -13.95
N PRO A 690 58.54 6.35 -14.80
CA PRO A 690 59.51 5.26 -14.72
C PRO A 690 60.19 5.11 -13.36
#